data_AF-A0A9W3A9G5-F1
#
_entry.id   AF-A0A9W3A9G5-F1
#
_cell.length_a   1.000
_cell.length_b   1.000
_cell.length_c   1.000
_cell.angle_alpha   90.00
_cell.angle_beta   90.00
_cell.angle_gamma   90.00
#
_symmetry.space_group_name_H-M   'P 1'
#
loop_
_entity.id
_entity.type
_entity.pdbx_description
1 polymer ?
#
loop_
_entity_poly.entity_id
_entity_poly.type
_entity_poly.pdbx_seq_one_letter_code
_entity_poly.pdbx_strand_id
1 'polypeptide(L)'
;MDLDNFNIYIINLWMLLVVAPVILLLSFIEKRKNRRDICHGRPALVIPFSFLDGYDNRTAYAMAFGTITSTIVSLVTSKNTLGFDMPLWGRAIYVYLQAFVGCLTCFPLFACLSTRYRVVGAVVCILYSAVWLSLNIVDTIQGVQESANTTYWFVSANDSVSQDLNKATAALQGLPIICCYVVLIGYCIYVIQRCFRTKVFLNKQMMTTIKPHQEEHVRWVLRKSKNSTSSNIWGDKTFVQQMHESRKLKLFTSFPFFKYPTRIFAIAFVQLNVIYWMGMLLISGTLQILYTIFHLVLQKTEITSSDKEQVALVSICASVSLLASISNSLTHIFMATRNYRYHMLRLYQGDKTFLPQMDVSSQYLLTSSMIYPGYQVAFMMWGLVLSFGFVLIITLLIAEPIYFFIAFDMIGDVLLSIVQLLSFPVMMLVLFYLQVYLCNRLLLQDKIHESDKQRPLNVNNRKFYELVNYYSLFTNMAVGLFTCLLRIFLSAIFGIFSVDRLDKSVFTRDKENYDNGYRAYVSMLLVDNAHNNPSMRVFAHLLWTQALAARFRASHREVSHDATPLCPNSPHADHISYGAASPTGSETSAESLQNLWTLYDTKGFSVSKLARTRWFLLYTLIHNPQLSKLRKRRLVPSNDSSLINIAEDTTSPAVESNISFT
;
A
#
# COMPACT_ATOMS: atom_id res chain seq x y z
N MET A 1 33.02 30.83 0.10
CA MET A 1 33.04 29.39 -0.23
C MET A 1 32.90 29.36 -1.74
N ASP A 2 33.99 29.10 -2.46
CA ASP A 2 33.95 29.06 -3.92
C ASP A 2 32.93 28.00 -4.35
N LEU A 3 32.03 28.39 -5.25
CA LEU A 3 30.93 27.53 -5.73
C LEU A 3 31.44 26.25 -6.40
N ASP A 4 32.70 26.24 -6.83
CA ASP A 4 33.35 25.12 -7.54
C ASP A 4 33.63 23.89 -6.66
N ASN A 5 33.51 24.01 -5.32
CA ASN A 5 33.69 22.91 -4.37
C ASN A 5 32.38 22.44 -3.70
N PHE A 6 31.22 22.83 -4.22
CA PHE A 6 29.93 22.41 -3.66
C PHE A 6 29.67 20.93 -3.98
N ASN A 7 29.92 20.06 -3.01
CA ASN A 7 29.57 18.65 -3.12
C ASN A 7 28.45 18.34 -2.13
N ILE A 8 27.23 18.15 -2.64
CA ILE A 8 26.04 17.84 -1.82
C ILE A 8 26.25 16.63 -0.91
N TYR A 9 27.10 15.68 -1.32
CA TYR A 9 27.50 14.55 -0.48
C TYR A 9 28.26 14.98 0.78
N ILE A 10 29.25 15.87 0.64
CA ILE A 10 30.03 16.37 1.78
C ILE A 10 29.10 17.14 2.72
N ILE A 11 28.18 17.91 2.15
CA ILE A 11 27.15 18.64 2.90
C ILE A 11 26.24 17.69 3.68
N ASN A 12 25.83 16.56 3.09
CA ASN A 12 25.04 15.55 3.79
C ASN A 12 25.76 15.02 5.06
N LEU A 13 27.09 14.88 5.00
CA LEU A 13 27.90 14.47 6.14
C LEU A 13 27.98 15.58 7.21
N TRP A 14 28.19 16.84 6.81
CA TRP A 14 28.17 17.99 7.73
C TRP A 14 26.80 18.19 8.39
N MET A 15 25.71 17.91 7.66
CA MET A 15 24.36 18.00 8.18
C MET A 15 24.11 17.03 9.34
N LEU A 16 24.88 15.95 9.49
CA LEU A 16 24.81 15.08 10.67
C LEU A 16 25.12 15.84 11.98
N LEU A 17 25.99 16.85 11.93
CA LEU A 17 26.28 17.72 13.09
C LEU A 17 25.07 18.56 13.49
N VAL A 18 24.18 18.89 12.55
CA VAL A 18 22.91 19.62 12.80
C VAL A 18 21.81 18.65 13.26
N VAL A 19 21.80 17.42 12.74
CA VAL A 19 20.83 16.38 13.08
C VAL A 19 20.93 15.97 14.55
N ALA A 20 22.14 15.76 15.09
CA ALA A 20 22.32 15.28 16.45
C ALA A 20 21.70 16.21 17.53
N PRO A 21 21.94 17.54 17.53
CA PRO A 21 21.26 18.49 18.42
C PRO A 21 19.74 18.46 18.30
N VAL A 22 19.19 18.33 17.10
CA VAL A 22 17.74 18.29 16.88
C VAL A 22 17.15 17.02 17.49
N ILE A 23 17.77 15.86 17.27
CA ILE A 23 17.32 14.60 17.87
C ILE A 23 17.40 14.66 19.40
N LEU A 24 18.48 15.21 19.94
CA LEU A 24 18.64 15.40 21.38
C LEU A 24 17.56 16.32 21.95
N LEU A 25 17.32 17.48 21.33
CA LEU A 25 16.28 18.44 21.74
C LEU A 25 14.90 17.75 21.80
N LEU A 26 14.52 17.07 20.73
CA LEU A 26 13.24 16.35 20.68
C LEU A 26 13.18 15.21 21.71
N SER A 27 14.31 14.53 21.96
CA SER A 27 14.38 13.44 22.94
C SER A 27 14.26 13.90 24.38
N PHE A 28 14.74 15.10 24.73
CA PHE A 28 14.54 15.71 26.05
C PHE A 28 13.11 16.21 26.26
N ILE A 29 12.41 16.57 25.18
CA ILE A 29 11.03 17.04 25.24
C ILE A 29 10.07 15.87 25.47
N GLU A 30 10.28 14.76 24.77
CA GLU A 30 9.41 13.58 24.80
C GLU A 30 9.59 12.74 26.08
N LYS A 31 8.52 12.06 26.51
CA LYS A 31 8.51 11.21 27.72
C LYS A 31 8.37 9.73 27.37
N ARG A 32 9.13 8.88 28.07
CA ARG A 32 9.12 7.42 27.94
C ARG A 32 7.75 6.85 28.30
N LYS A 33 7.34 5.82 27.55
CA LYS A 33 6.10 5.08 27.83
C LYS A 33 6.28 4.10 28.99
N ASN A 34 7.47 3.50 29.10
CA ASN A 34 7.85 2.54 30.13
C ASN A 34 8.95 3.13 31.02
N ARG A 35 8.95 2.82 32.32
CA ARG A 35 9.84 3.40 33.34
C ARG A 35 9.82 4.95 33.41
N ARG A 36 8.68 5.52 33.84
CA ARG A 36 8.45 6.97 33.99
C ARG A 36 8.98 7.56 35.30
N ASP A 37 9.28 6.69 36.25
CA ASP A 37 9.84 6.90 37.57
C ASP A 37 11.26 7.50 37.53
N ILE A 38 12.07 7.12 36.54
CA ILE A 38 13.45 7.61 36.41
C ILE A 38 13.51 8.88 35.57
N CYS A 39 14.16 9.94 36.06
CA CYS A 39 14.37 11.23 35.38
C CYS A 39 13.07 11.86 34.82
N HIS A 40 11.96 11.77 35.57
CA HIS A 40 10.63 12.20 35.12
C HIS A 40 10.18 11.60 33.76
N GLY A 41 10.74 10.44 33.40
CA GLY A 41 10.52 9.75 32.14
C GLY A 41 11.31 10.31 30.94
N ARG A 42 12.36 11.11 31.13
CA ARG A 42 13.20 11.68 30.06
C ARG A 42 14.63 11.11 30.11
N PRO A 43 15.40 11.10 29.01
CA PRO A 43 14.99 11.36 27.62
C PRO A 43 14.22 10.18 27.01
N ALA A 44 13.47 10.42 25.93
CA ALA A 44 12.78 9.39 25.15
C ALA A 44 12.99 9.63 23.65
N LEU A 45 13.51 8.64 22.92
CA LEU A 45 13.65 8.77 21.48
C LEU A 45 12.27 8.85 20.80
N VAL A 46 12.07 9.88 20.00
CA VAL A 46 10.86 10.06 19.21
C VAL A 46 10.82 9.02 18.11
N ILE A 47 9.67 8.34 17.94
CA ILE A 47 9.47 7.41 16.83
C ILE A 47 9.18 8.24 15.57
N PRO A 48 10.06 8.25 14.56
CA PRO A 48 9.94 9.15 13.42
C PRO A 48 8.66 8.87 12.61
N PHE A 49 8.33 7.59 12.42
CA PHE A 49 7.17 7.17 11.64
C PHE A 49 6.54 5.92 12.25
N SER A 50 5.23 5.97 12.50
CA SER A 50 4.48 4.81 13.02
C SER A 50 3.97 3.93 11.87
N PHE A 51 4.73 2.89 11.54
CA PHE A 51 4.36 1.91 10.50
C PHE A 51 3.15 1.04 10.89
N LEU A 52 2.88 0.85 12.18
CA LEU A 52 1.80 0.00 12.68
C LEU A 52 0.53 0.80 13.01
N ASP A 53 0.66 1.92 13.71
CA ASP A 53 -0.49 2.64 14.30
C ASP A 53 -0.71 4.04 13.69
N GLY A 54 -0.02 4.37 12.60
CA GLY A 54 -0.12 5.68 11.94
C GLY A 54 -1.37 5.82 11.07
N TYR A 55 -2.26 6.75 11.40
CA TYR A 55 -3.39 7.15 10.53
C TYR A 55 -3.54 8.67 10.40
N ASP A 56 -2.63 9.43 10.99
CA ASP A 56 -2.70 10.88 11.13
C ASP A 56 -1.64 11.55 10.26
N ASN A 57 -1.85 12.82 9.91
CA ASN A 57 -0.92 13.67 9.13
C ASN A 57 -0.37 13.00 7.84
N ARG A 58 -1.22 12.25 7.13
CA ARG A 58 -0.82 11.41 5.99
C ARG A 58 -0.10 12.16 4.87
N THR A 59 -0.59 13.35 4.54
CA THR A 59 -0.02 14.21 3.50
C THR A 59 1.37 14.69 3.87
N ALA A 60 1.57 15.15 5.10
CA ALA A 60 2.87 15.63 5.56
C ALA A 60 3.94 14.53 5.53
N TYR A 61 3.59 13.32 5.98
CA TYR A 61 4.50 12.18 5.89
C TYR A 61 4.81 11.79 4.44
N ALA A 62 3.80 11.80 3.55
CA ALA A 62 4.02 11.55 2.13
C ALA A 62 5.00 12.56 1.52
N MET A 63 4.79 13.86 1.76
CA MET A 63 5.69 14.91 1.27
C MET A 63 7.10 14.77 1.84
N ALA A 64 7.24 14.43 3.13
CA ALA A 64 8.55 14.16 3.74
C ALA A 64 9.25 12.94 3.12
N PHE A 65 8.54 11.87 2.75
CA PHE A 65 9.15 10.77 1.98
C PHE A 65 9.55 11.20 0.56
N GLY A 66 8.78 12.09 -0.07
CA GLY A 66 9.12 12.67 -1.37
C GLY A 66 10.45 13.43 -1.36
N THR A 67 10.68 14.26 -0.34
CA THR A 67 11.92 15.06 -0.23
C THR A 67 13.18 14.20 -0.06
N ILE A 68 13.03 13.00 0.50
CA ILE A 68 14.14 12.10 0.84
C ILE A 68 14.61 11.31 -0.36
N THR A 69 13.73 11.04 -1.32
CA THR A 69 13.98 10.12 -2.42
C THR A 69 15.25 10.52 -3.20
N SER A 70 15.42 11.81 -3.50
CA SER A 70 16.62 12.32 -4.17
C SER A 70 17.88 12.27 -3.31
N THR A 71 17.78 12.61 -2.02
CA THR A 71 18.94 12.52 -1.11
C THR A 71 19.51 11.10 -1.04
N ILE A 72 18.65 10.08 -1.02
CA ILE A 72 19.07 8.68 -1.04
C ILE A 72 19.69 8.31 -2.40
N VAL A 73 19.06 8.69 -3.50
CA VAL A 73 19.58 8.40 -4.85
C VAL A 73 20.96 9.05 -5.05
N SER A 74 21.12 10.31 -4.66
CA SER A 74 22.39 11.04 -4.73
C SER A 74 23.47 10.37 -3.88
N LEU A 75 23.16 10.02 -2.62
CA LEU A 75 24.10 9.33 -1.73
C LEU A 75 24.54 7.96 -2.28
N VAL A 76 23.63 7.18 -2.85
CA VAL A 76 23.91 5.85 -3.40
C VAL A 76 24.71 5.94 -4.71
N THR A 77 24.48 6.97 -5.53
CA THR A 77 25.13 7.14 -6.84
C THR A 77 26.49 7.84 -6.74
N SER A 78 26.79 8.47 -5.60
CA SER A 78 28.04 9.19 -5.37
C SER A 78 29.30 8.30 -5.53
N LYS A 79 30.38 8.89 -6.04
CA LYS A 79 31.70 8.23 -6.15
C LYS A 79 32.27 7.95 -4.74
N ASN A 80 33.11 6.92 -4.63
CA ASN A 80 33.78 6.58 -3.38
C ASN A 80 34.57 7.78 -2.84
N THR A 81 34.20 8.25 -1.65
CA THR A 81 34.83 9.42 -1.01
C THR A 81 35.93 9.06 -0.02
N LEU A 82 36.05 7.77 0.30
CA LEU A 82 37.04 7.26 1.24
C LEU A 82 38.48 7.27 0.68
N GLY A 83 38.67 7.65 -0.59
CA GLY A 83 40.01 7.86 -1.18
C GLY A 83 40.84 6.59 -1.41
N PHE A 84 40.30 5.41 -1.10
CA PHE A 84 40.93 4.12 -1.40
C PHE A 84 40.03 3.24 -2.29
N ASP A 85 40.66 2.42 -3.12
CA ASP A 85 39.96 1.46 -3.98
C ASP A 85 39.37 0.33 -3.14
N MET A 86 38.04 0.33 -3.03
CA MET A 86 37.30 -0.72 -2.32
C MET A 86 37.06 -1.93 -3.23
N PRO A 87 37.23 -3.17 -2.73
CA PRO A 87 36.78 -4.36 -3.45
C PRO A 87 35.25 -4.36 -3.62
N LEU A 88 34.74 -5.06 -4.63
CA LEU A 88 33.31 -5.10 -4.99
C LEU A 88 32.36 -5.41 -3.81
N TRP A 89 32.74 -6.35 -2.94
CA TRP A 89 31.97 -6.68 -1.73
C TRP A 89 32.00 -5.55 -0.69
N GLY A 90 33.12 -4.84 -0.55
CA GLY A 90 33.27 -3.67 0.33
C GLY A 90 32.41 -2.50 -0.13
N ARG A 91 32.24 -2.32 -1.45
CA ARG A 91 31.34 -1.32 -2.02
C ARG A 91 29.88 -1.54 -1.61
N ALA A 92 29.42 -2.79 -1.47
CA ALA A 92 28.07 -3.08 -1.00
C ALA A 92 27.86 -2.59 0.45
N ILE A 93 28.81 -2.87 1.35
CA ILE A 93 28.78 -2.41 2.75
C ILE A 93 28.78 -0.88 2.80
N TYR A 94 29.61 -0.24 1.97
CA TYR A 94 29.65 1.22 1.87
C TYR A 94 28.29 1.80 1.43
N VAL A 95 27.64 1.23 0.41
CA VAL A 95 26.30 1.68 -0.03
C VAL A 95 25.26 1.51 1.09
N TYR A 96 25.30 0.42 1.85
CA TYR A 96 24.43 0.26 3.02
C TYR A 96 24.69 1.32 4.10
N LEU A 97 25.96 1.64 4.38
CA LEU A 97 26.33 2.69 5.32
C LEU A 97 25.83 4.06 4.83
N GLN A 98 25.93 4.34 3.53
CA GLN A 98 25.41 5.58 2.94
C GLN A 98 23.89 5.68 3.03
N ALA A 99 23.17 4.58 2.77
CA ALA A 99 21.73 4.53 2.95
C ALA A 99 21.34 4.76 4.42
N PHE A 100 22.13 4.24 5.38
CA PHE A 100 21.93 4.48 6.80
C PHE A 100 22.17 5.96 7.17
N VAL A 101 23.23 6.57 6.66
CA VAL A 101 23.49 8.02 6.83
C VAL A 101 22.34 8.84 6.26
N GLY A 102 21.83 8.49 5.08
CA GLY A 102 20.63 9.10 4.50
C GLY A 102 19.41 8.98 5.43
N CYS A 103 19.13 7.80 5.96
CA CYS A 103 18.05 7.64 6.94
C CYS A 103 18.21 8.53 8.18
N LEU A 104 19.44 8.74 8.67
CA LEU A 104 19.72 9.62 9.80
C LEU A 104 19.52 11.10 9.46
N THR A 105 19.96 11.56 8.29
CA THR A 105 19.74 12.95 7.86
C THR A 105 18.25 13.24 7.66
N CYS A 106 17.45 12.24 7.32
CA CYS A 106 16.00 12.37 7.18
C CYS A 106 15.23 12.28 8.50
N PHE A 107 15.84 11.73 9.55
CA PHE A 107 15.17 11.45 10.83
C PHE A 107 14.53 12.71 11.45
N PRO A 108 15.18 13.89 11.50
CA PRO A 108 14.58 15.10 12.06
C PRO A 108 13.26 15.52 11.41
N LEU A 109 13.12 15.40 10.08
CA LEU A 109 11.88 15.75 9.36
C LEU A 109 10.70 14.95 9.90
N PHE A 110 10.87 13.64 10.00
CA PHE A 110 9.83 12.73 10.50
C PHE A 110 9.59 12.87 12.00
N ALA A 111 10.67 13.00 12.78
CA ALA A 111 10.56 13.23 14.21
C ALA A 111 9.75 14.50 14.50
N CYS A 112 10.00 15.61 13.79
CA CYS A 112 9.23 16.85 13.94
C CYS A 112 7.73 16.67 13.69
N LEU A 113 7.34 15.91 12.65
CA LEU A 113 5.95 15.64 12.29
C LEU A 113 5.22 14.71 13.29
N SER A 114 5.96 13.85 13.99
CA SER A 114 5.43 12.87 14.94
C SER A 114 5.34 13.38 16.38
N THR A 115 6.08 14.45 16.72
CA THR A 115 6.13 14.99 18.09
C THR A 115 4.76 15.40 18.65
N ARG A 116 4.61 15.29 19.98
CA ARG A 116 3.40 15.78 20.68
C ARG A 116 3.31 17.29 20.71
N TYR A 117 4.46 17.97 20.73
CA TYR A 117 4.58 19.42 20.83
C TYR A 117 4.56 20.04 19.43
N ARG A 118 3.34 20.25 18.91
CA ARG A 118 3.10 20.57 17.50
C ARG A 118 3.82 21.83 17.03
N VAL A 119 3.90 22.87 17.87
CA VAL A 119 4.57 24.13 17.50
C VAL A 119 6.08 23.97 17.45
N VAL A 120 6.69 23.34 18.47
CA VAL A 120 8.15 23.12 18.49
C VAL A 120 8.56 22.26 17.30
N GLY A 121 7.85 21.16 17.06
CA GLY A 121 8.09 20.31 15.89
C GLY A 121 7.93 21.08 14.57
N ALA A 122 6.88 21.89 14.42
CA ALA A 122 6.67 22.66 13.20
C ALA A 122 7.76 23.73 12.95
N VAL A 123 8.21 24.46 13.98
CA VAL A 123 9.28 25.47 13.86
C VAL A 123 10.59 24.83 13.44
N VAL A 124 10.99 23.74 14.12
CA VAL A 124 12.21 23.01 13.77
C VAL A 124 12.11 22.42 12.36
N CYS A 125 10.95 21.89 11.98
CA CYS A 125 10.71 21.38 10.63
C CYS A 125 10.84 22.46 9.55
N ILE A 126 10.33 23.67 9.79
CA ILE A 126 10.45 24.80 8.84
C ILE A 126 11.92 25.18 8.66
N LEU A 127 12.66 25.36 9.77
CA LEU A 127 14.07 25.73 9.69
C LEU A 127 14.88 24.66 8.94
N TYR A 128 14.67 23.39 9.29
CA TYR A 128 15.37 22.28 8.65
C TYR A 128 15.00 22.15 7.16
N SER A 129 13.71 22.23 6.83
CA SER A 129 13.22 22.14 5.45
C SER A 129 13.67 23.34 4.60
N ALA A 130 13.80 24.53 5.18
CA ALA A 130 14.27 25.72 4.48
C ALA A 130 15.76 25.59 4.09
N VAL A 131 16.59 25.08 5.00
CA VAL A 131 18.01 24.77 4.70
C VAL A 131 18.09 23.77 3.55
N TRP A 132 17.37 22.66 3.63
CA TRP A 132 17.38 21.67 2.54
C TRP A 132 16.80 22.20 1.23
N LEU A 133 15.74 22.99 1.28
CA LEU A 133 15.18 23.63 0.08
C LEU A 133 16.24 24.51 -0.59
N SER A 134 16.96 25.34 0.17
CA SER A 134 18.02 26.19 -0.37
C SER A 134 19.15 25.36 -1.01
N LEU A 135 19.57 24.27 -0.36
CA LEU A 135 20.59 23.37 -0.89
C LEU A 135 20.15 22.68 -2.18
N ASN A 136 18.90 22.21 -2.25
CA ASN A 136 18.36 21.56 -3.46
C ASN A 136 18.17 22.55 -4.63
N ILE A 137 17.85 23.82 -4.33
CA ILE A 137 17.80 24.86 -5.37
C ILE A 137 19.19 25.12 -5.94
N VAL A 138 20.21 25.25 -5.08
CA VAL A 138 21.61 25.42 -5.50
C VAL A 138 22.08 24.22 -6.32
N ASP A 139 21.81 23.00 -5.85
CA ASP A 139 22.15 21.75 -6.56
C ASP A 139 21.48 21.66 -7.93
N THR A 140 20.22 22.08 -8.04
CA THR A 140 19.51 22.12 -9.34
C THR A 140 20.14 23.16 -10.28
N ILE A 141 20.50 24.34 -9.77
CA ILE A 141 21.15 25.40 -10.58
C ILE A 141 22.53 24.92 -11.06
N GLN A 142 23.32 24.31 -10.18
CA GLN A 142 24.63 23.77 -10.52
C GLN A 142 24.52 22.60 -11.49
N GLY A 143 23.59 21.67 -11.28
CA GLY A 143 23.35 20.56 -12.19
C GLY A 143 22.96 21.03 -13.60
N VAL A 144 22.19 22.12 -13.71
CA VAL A 144 21.87 22.77 -15.00
C VAL A 144 23.13 23.38 -15.64
N GLN A 145 24.01 23.99 -14.85
CA GLN A 145 25.22 24.63 -15.34
C GLN A 145 26.32 23.62 -15.72
N GLU A 146 26.52 22.56 -14.94
CA GLU A 146 27.44 21.46 -15.25
C GLU A 146 26.97 20.66 -16.46
N SER A 147 25.65 20.44 -16.59
CA SER A 147 25.07 19.77 -17.77
C SER A 147 25.31 20.55 -19.07
N ALA A 148 25.54 21.87 -18.99
CA ALA A 148 25.95 22.66 -20.15
C ALA A 148 27.40 22.39 -20.58
N ASN A 149 28.27 21.98 -19.64
CA ASN A 149 29.69 21.74 -19.87
C ASN A 149 30.01 20.26 -20.13
N THR A 150 29.08 19.35 -19.82
CA THR A 150 29.28 17.90 -19.94
C THR A 150 29.16 17.47 -21.40
N THR A 151 30.31 17.29 -22.06
CA THR A 151 30.40 16.77 -23.42
C THR A 151 30.41 15.24 -23.37
N TYR A 152 29.38 14.57 -23.91
CA TYR A 152 29.45 13.12 -24.10
C TYR A 152 30.46 12.80 -25.20
N TRP A 153 31.20 11.69 -25.07
CA TRP A 153 32.30 11.32 -26.00
C TRP A 153 31.88 11.13 -27.46
N PHE A 154 30.58 11.03 -27.75
CA PHE A 154 30.00 10.86 -29.08
C PHE A 154 29.19 12.08 -29.56
N VAL A 155 29.08 13.15 -28.76
CA VAL A 155 28.35 14.37 -29.11
C VAL A 155 29.36 15.51 -29.24
N SER A 156 29.39 16.16 -30.41
CA SER A 156 30.21 17.35 -30.63
C SER A 156 29.86 18.43 -29.60
N ALA A 157 30.87 18.99 -28.94
CA ALA A 157 30.75 20.01 -27.89
C ALA A 157 29.98 21.27 -28.33
N ASN A 158 29.70 21.44 -29.63
CA ASN A 158 29.16 22.65 -30.23
C ASN A 158 27.65 22.60 -30.58
N ASP A 159 26.93 21.50 -30.30
CA ASP A 159 25.50 21.42 -30.67
C ASP A 159 24.58 21.95 -29.54
N SER A 160 24.06 23.17 -29.72
CA SER A 160 23.25 23.90 -28.73
C SER A 160 21.98 23.16 -28.31
N VAL A 161 21.38 22.38 -29.21
CA VAL A 161 20.13 21.67 -28.96
C VAL A 161 20.30 20.58 -27.90
N SER A 162 21.41 19.85 -27.95
CA SER A 162 21.72 18.79 -26.98
C SER A 162 21.95 19.35 -25.58
N GLN A 163 22.64 20.49 -25.49
CA GLN A 163 22.88 21.20 -24.24
C GLN A 163 21.58 21.71 -23.63
N ASP A 164 20.71 22.30 -24.43
CA ASP A 164 19.42 22.83 -23.95
C ASP A 164 18.48 21.73 -23.46
N LEU A 165 18.50 20.56 -24.11
CA LEU A 165 17.76 19.39 -23.65
C LEU A 165 18.29 18.85 -22.31
N ASN A 166 19.62 18.78 -22.15
CA ASN A 166 20.23 18.36 -20.89
C ASN A 166 19.93 19.35 -19.75
N LYS A 167 19.95 20.66 -20.03
CA LYS A 167 19.53 21.70 -19.06
C LYS A 167 18.06 21.52 -18.65
N ALA A 168 17.16 21.34 -19.63
CA ALA A 168 15.74 21.16 -19.36
C ALA A 168 15.45 19.88 -18.56
N THR A 169 16.12 18.77 -18.88
CA THR A 169 15.96 17.50 -18.15
C THR A 169 16.49 17.57 -16.73
N ALA A 170 17.65 18.20 -16.49
CA ALA A 170 18.19 18.43 -15.16
C ALA A 170 17.24 19.29 -14.29
N ALA A 171 16.69 20.37 -14.87
CA ALA A 171 15.73 21.23 -14.17
C ALA A 171 14.42 20.49 -13.81
N LEU A 172 13.90 19.67 -14.72
CA LEU A 172 12.69 18.88 -14.49
C LEU A 172 12.90 17.80 -13.40
N GLN A 173 14.05 17.15 -13.36
CA GLN A 173 14.35 16.13 -12.33
C GLN A 173 14.29 16.69 -10.89
N GLY A 174 14.73 17.95 -10.68
CA GLY A 174 14.70 18.61 -9.36
C GLY A 174 13.30 19.07 -8.90
N LEU A 175 12.36 19.24 -9.82
CA LEU A 175 11.07 19.90 -9.57
C LEU A 175 10.20 19.21 -8.50
N PRO A 176 9.99 17.87 -8.50
CA PRO A 176 9.15 17.23 -7.49
C PRO A 176 9.65 17.45 -6.06
N ILE A 177 10.95 17.50 -5.86
CA ILE A 177 11.59 17.63 -4.54
C ILE A 177 11.38 19.03 -4.00
N ILE A 178 11.61 20.05 -4.84
CA ILE A 178 11.35 21.46 -4.50
C ILE A 178 9.87 21.63 -4.15
N CYS A 179 8.95 21.07 -4.95
CA CYS A 179 7.52 21.09 -4.64
C CYS A 179 7.19 20.40 -3.31
N CYS A 180 7.79 19.25 -3.01
CA CYS A 180 7.58 18.55 -1.74
C CYS A 180 8.04 19.39 -0.54
N TYR A 181 9.19 20.07 -0.61
CA TYR A 181 9.67 20.95 0.45
C TYR A 181 8.77 22.17 0.65
N VAL A 182 8.33 22.82 -0.44
CA VAL A 182 7.43 23.98 -0.38
C VAL A 182 6.10 23.59 0.28
N VAL A 183 5.52 22.46 -0.13
CA VAL A 183 4.26 21.95 0.46
C VAL A 183 4.45 21.57 1.92
N LEU A 184 5.60 20.98 2.28
CA LEU A 184 5.90 20.62 3.68
C LEU A 184 6.04 21.86 4.57
N ILE A 185 6.73 22.91 4.10
CA ILE A 185 6.84 24.20 4.81
C ILE A 185 5.46 24.83 4.97
N GLY A 186 4.66 24.88 3.89
CA GLY A 186 3.29 25.38 3.92
C GLY A 186 2.40 24.61 4.91
N TYR A 187 2.55 23.28 4.99
CA TYR A 187 1.86 22.46 5.97
C TYR A 187 2.26 22.79 7.41
N CYS A 188 3.55 22.98 7.69
CA CYS A 188 4.03 23.35 9.02
C CYS A 188 3.52 24.74 9.45
N ILE A 189 3.48 25.70 8.53
CA ILE A 189 2.87 27.03 8.77
C ILE A 189 1.39 26.89 9.12
N TYR A 190 0.65 26.08 8.36
CA TYR A 190 -0.77 25.79 8.64
C TYR A 190 -0.96 25.15 10.03
N VAL A 191 -0.10 24.21 10.43
CA VAL A 191 -0.15 23.59 11.77
C VAL A 191 0.05 24.64 12.86
N ILE A 192 1.02 25.55 12.70
CA ILE A 192 1.28 26.65 13.63
C ILE A 192 0.05 27.56 13.75
N GLN A 193 -0.48 28.03 12.61
CA GLN A 193 -1.70 28.86 12.57
C GLN A 193 -2.89 28.17 13.25
N ARG A 194 -3.09 26.88 12.98
CA ARG A 194 -4.16 26.08 13.60
C ARG A 194 -3.97 25.95 15.10
N CYS A 195 -2.74 25.75 15.57
CA CYS A 195 -2.43 25.68 17.00
C CYS A 195 -2.74 27.00 17.71
N PHE A 196 -2.36 28.15 17.13
CA PHE A 196 -2.70 29.46 17.69
C PHE A 196 -4.21 29.72 17.70
N ARG A 197 -4.92 29.38 16.61
CA ARG A 197 -6.38 29.58 16.52
C ARG A 197 -7.16 28.70 17.51
N THR A 198 -6.74 27.46 17.71
CA THR A 198 -7.44 26.51 18.60
C THR A 198 -6.94 26.55 20.05
N LYS A 199 -5.84 27.26 20.32
CA LYS A 199 -5.09 27.23 21.59
C LYS A 199 -4.67 25.80 22.04
N VAL A 200 -4.65 24.84 21.12
CA VAL A 200 -4.23 23.46 21.37
C VAL A 200 -2.80 23.25 20.87
N PHE A 201 -1.84 23.45 21.78
CA PHE A 201 -0.41 23.34 21.49
C PHE A 201 0.15 21.93 21.68
N LEU A 202 -0.45 21.16 22.59
CA LEU A 202 -0.07 19.78 22.86
C LEU A 202 -1.06 18.83 22.20
N ASN A 203 -0.56 17.92 21.38
CA ASN A 203 -1.33 16.76 20.97
C ASN A 203 -1.47 15.86 22.20
N LYS A 204 -2.56 16.04 22.96
CA LYS A 204 -2.98 15.09 23.98
C LYS A 204 -3.35 13.79 23.24
N GLN A 205 -2.37 12.95 22.92
CA GLN A 205 -2.58 11.50 22.76
C GLN A 205 -3.00 10.97 24.14
N MET A 206 -4.21 11.35 24.55
CA MET A 206 -4.82 10.94 25.80
C MET A 206 -5.41 9.57 25.54
N MET A 207 -4.87 8.54 26.23
CA MET A 207 -5.41 7.22 26.63
C MET A 207 -6.41 6.42 25.78
N THR A 208 -7.08 6.97 24.78
CA THR A 208 -7.97 6.26 23.87
C THR A 208 -7.13 5.64 22.76
N THR A 209 -6.84 4.36 22.92
CA THR A 209 -6.16 3.52 21.92
C THR A 209 -6.99 3.30 20.65
N ILE A 210 -8.27 3.69 20.63
CA ILE A 210 -9.17 3.55 19.49
C ILE A 210 -9.18 4.80 18.61
N LYS A 211 -9.23 4.58 17.30
CA LYS A 211 -9.49 5.61 16.28
C LYS A 211 -10.97 5.67 15.88
N PRO A 212 -11.53 6.85 15.50
CA PRO A 212 -12.96 7.01 15.25
C PRO A 212 -13.53 6.04 14.21
N HIS A 213 -12.79 5.78 13.13
CA HIS A 213 -13.20 4.83 12.08
C HIS A 213 -13.31 3.38 12.58
N GLN A 214 -12.56 3.00 13.62
CA GLN A 214 -12.63 1.65 14.22
C GLN A 214 -13.91 1.48 15.04
N GLU A 215 -14.32 2.53 15.77
CA GLU A 215 -15.63 2.54 16.44
C GLU A 215 -16.76 2.48 15.42
N GLU A 216 -16.66 3.27 14.35
CA GLU A 216 -17.67 3.31 13.31
C GLU A 216 -17.79 1.97 12.59
N HIS A 217 -16.68 1.25 12.39
CA HIS A 217 -16.71 -0.13 11.91
C HIS A 217 -17.55 -1.04 12.80
N VAL A 218 -17.31 -1.04 14.12
CA VAL A 218 -18.09 -1.86 15.05
C VAL A 218 -19.56 -1.43 15.09
N ARG A 219 -19.84 -0.13 15.09
CA ARG A 219 -21.21 0.41 15.01
C ARG A 219 -21.90 -0.02 13.72
N TRP A 220 -21.18 -0.04 12.60
CA TRP A 220 -21.68 -0.47 11.30
C TRP A 220 -21.98 -1.98 11.29
N VAL A 221 -21.07 -2.82 11.80
CA VAL A 221 -21.28 -4.28 11.92
C VAL A 221 -22.47 -4.60 12.82
N LEU A 222 -22.66 -3.87 13.92
CA LEU A 222 -23.77 -4.07 14.85
C LEU A 222 -25.06 -3.34 14.45
N ARG A 223 -25.05 -2.54 13.38
CA ARG A 223 -26.23 -1.80 12.94
C ARG A 223 -27.27 -2.80 12.43
N LYS A 224 -28.47 -2.79 13.00
CA LYS A 224 -29.61 -3.57 12.51
C LYS A 224 -29.80 -3.28 11.02
N SER A 225 -29.67 -4.30 10.17
CA SER A 225 -29.93 -4.17 8.73
C SER A 225 -31.36 -3.67 8.54
N LYS A 226 -31.51 -2.42 8.09
CA LYS A 226 -32.83 -1.82 7.82
C LYS A 226 -33.49 -2.37 6.55
N ASN A 227 -32.84 -3.29 5.83
CA ASN A 227 -33.26 -3.73 4.50
C ASN A 227 -34.08 -5.03 4.47
N SER A 228 -34.64 -5.48 5.60
CA SER A 228 -35.49 -6.68 5.60
C SER A 228 -36.85 -6.47 4.92
N THR A 229 -37.21 -5.25 4.49
CA THR A 229 -38.56 -4.92 4.03
C THR A 229 -38.66 -4.28 2.64
N SER A 230 -37.60 -4.26 1.82
CA SER A 230 -37.72 -3.85 0.41
C SER A 230 -37.24 -4.95 -0.55
N SER A 231 -38.20 -5.74 -1.01
CA SER A 231 -38.30 -6.43 -2.31
C SER A 231 -37.01 -6.68 -3.13
N ASN A 232 -36.71 -7.98 -3.28
CA ASN A 232 -36.38 -8.70 -4.53
C ASN A 232 -35.44 -8.05 -5.56
N ILE A 233 -34.21 -8.59 -5.60
CA ILE A 233 -33.33 -8.94 -6.75
C ILE A 233 -31.86 -9.08 -6.27
N TRP A 234 -31.51 -8.51 -5.11
CA TRP A 234 -30.23 -8.72 -4.42
C TRP A 234 -30.42 -9.48 -3.10
N GLY A 235 -30.62 -10.80 -3.18
CA GLY A 235 -30.64 -11.68 -2.01
C GLY A 235 -29.28 -11.77 -1.31
N ASP A 236 -29.28 -12.10 -0.01
CA ASP A 236 -28.26 -12.76 0.86
C ASP A 236 -26.75 -12.58 0.64
N LYS A 237 -26.30 -11.67 -0.22
CA LYS A 237 -24.88 -11.48 -0.51
C LYS A 237 -24.24 -10.64 0.59
N THR A 238 -23.13 -11.14 1.13
CA THR A 238 -22.31 -10.38 2.09
C THR A 238 -21.81 -9.08 1.44
N PHE A 239 -21.56 -8.04 2.24
CA PHE A 239 -21.02 -6.77 1.74
C PHE A 239 -19.72 -6.95 0.93
N VAL A 240 -18.87 -7.91 1.31
CA VAL A 240 -17.64 -8.25 0.57
C VAL A 240 -17.96 -8.86 -0.79
N GLN A 241 -19.02 -9.67 -0.90
CA GLN A 241 -19.49 -10.24 -2.16
C GLN A 241 -20.09 -9.17 -3.06
N GLN A 242 -20.87 -8.23 -2.51
CA GLN A 242 -21.37 -7.06 -3.25
C GLN A 242 -20.21 -6.18 -3.75
N MET A 243 -19.19 -5.97 -2.92
CA MET A 243 -17.97 -5.27 -3.31
C MET A 243 -17.17 -6.08 -4.34
N HIS A 244 -17.17 -7.41 -4.29
CA HIS A 244 -16.53 -8.25 -5.30
C HIS A 244 -17.14 -8.02 -6.69
N GLU A 245 -18.47 -7.96 -6.77
CA GLU A 245 -19.23 -7.80 -8.01
C GLU A 245 -19.22 -6.34 -8.54
N SER A 246 -19.26 -5.35 -7.65
CA SER A 246 -19.32 -3.94 -8.03
C SER A 246 -17.95 -3.27 -8.16
N ARG A 247 -17.57 -2.88 -9.39
CA ARG A 247 -16.39 -2.04 -9.62
C ARG A 247 -16.51 -0.68 -8.92
N LYS A 248 -17.71 -0.10 -8.84
CA LYS A 248 -17.95 1.20 -8.20
C LYS A 248 -17.63 1.19 -6.71
N LEU A 249 -18.06 0.14 -5.99
CA LEU A 249 -17.76 -0.05 -4.56
C LEU A 249 -16.26 -0.28 -4.30
N LYS A 250 -15.57 -0.94 -5.24
CA LYS A 250 -14.13 -1.11 -5.15
C LYS A 250 -13.37 0.20 -5.38
N LEU A 251 -13.85 1.10 -6.24
CA LEU A 251 -13.07 2.21 -6.78
C LEU A 251 -13.34 3.57 -6.12
N PHE A 252 -14.61 4.00 -6.03
CA PHE A 252 -14.93 5.41 -5.80
C PHE A 252 -15.65 5.69 -4.48
N THR A 253 -16.09 4.67 -3.75
CA THR A 253 -16.82 4.88 -2.50
C THR A 253 -15.88 5.06 -1.32
N SER A 254 -15.96 6.22 -0.65
CA SER A 254 -15.38 6.43 0.66
C SER A 254 -16.23 5.73 1.71
N PHE A 255 -15.62 4.90 2.55
CA PHE A 255 -16.30 4.23 3.65
C PHE A 255 -15.88 4.86 4.96
N PRO A 256 -16.82 5.34 5.79
CA PRO A 256 -16.46 6.05 7.01
C PRO A 256 -15.88 5.07 8.07
N PHE A 257 -16.22 3.79 7.97
CA PHE A 257 -15.68 2.68 8.77
C PHE A 257 -14.30 2.15 8.34
N PHE A 258 -13.71 2.64 7.24
CA PHE A 258 -12.39 2.18 6.79
C PHE A 258 -11.49 3.36 6.43
N LYS A 259 -10.29 3.38 7.04
CA LYS A 259 -9.28 4.39 6.77
C LYS A 259 -7.97 3.71 6.36
N TYR A 260 -7.36 4.15 5.27
CA TYR A 260 -6.04 3.69 4.88
C TYR A 260 -4.99 4.11 5.93
N PRO A 261 -4.10 3.19 6.38
CA PRO A 261 -2.95 3.54 7.20
C PRO A 261 -2.03 4.53 6.49
N THR A 262 -1.32 5.34 7.26
CA THR A 262 -0.38 6.33 6.73
C THR A 262 0.70 5.69 5.88
N ARG A 263 1.17 4.48 6.23
CA ARG A 263 2.19 3.76 5.45
C ARG A 263 1.77 3.48 4.01
N ILE A 264 0.53 3.05 3.77
CA ILE A 264 0.06 2.69 2.42
C ILE A 264 -0.02 3.94 1.55
N PHE A 265 -0.49 5.05 2.14
CA PHE A 265 -0.55 6.34 1.46
C PHE A 265 0.86 6.88 1.14
N ALA A 266 1.79 6.78 2.10
CA ALA A 266 3.18 7.19 1.90
C ALA A 266 3.88 6.36 0.82
N ILE A 267 3.72 5.03 0.83
CA ILE A 267 4.28 4.13 -0.19
C ILE A 267 3.73 4.49 -1.57
N ALA A 268 2.42 4.69 -1.72
CA ALA A 268 1.83 5.08 -2.99
C ALA A 268 2.40 6.41 -3.53
N PHE A 269 2.66 7.38 -2.65
CA PHE A 269 3.28 8.64 -3.03
C PHE A 269 4.76 8.49 -3.40
N VAL A 270 5.52 7.66 -2.68
CA VAL A 270 6.90 7.34 -3.04
C VAL A 270 6.95 6.66 -4.41
N GLN A 271 6.05 5.71 -4.68
CA GLN A 271 5.96 5.08 -5.99
C GLN A 271 5.67 6.09 -7.10
N LEU A 272 4.81 7.08 -6.86
CA LEU A 272 4.56 8.16 -7.83
C LEU A 272 5.82 8.98 -8.12
N ASN A 273 6.59 9.34 -7.09
CA ASN A 273 7.87 10.05 -7.26
C ASN A 273 8.90 9.19 -8.01
N VAL A 274 8.92 7.89 -7.74
CA VAL A 274 9.81 6.94 -8.41
C VAL A 274 9.43 6.73 -9.87
N ILE A 275 8.14 6.64 -10.19
CA ILE A 275 7.67 6.61 -11.59
C ILE A 275 8.09 7.89 -12.31
N TYR A 276 7.97 9.06 -11.67
CA TYR A 276 8.43 10.31 -12.25
C TYR A 276 9.94 10.30 -12.53
N TRP A 277 10.76 9.97 -11.53
CA TRP A 277 12.21 9.94 -11.66
C TRP A 277 12.69 8.91 -12.70
N MET A 278 12.20 7.68 -12.61
CA MET A 278 12.54 6.63 -13.57
C MET A 278 11.99 6.93 -14.97
N GLY A 279 10.80 7.51 -15.07
CA GLY A 279 10.22 7.96 -16.33
C GLY A 279 11.06 9.04 -17.00
N MET A 280 11.52 10.05 -16.24
CA MET A 280 12.44 11.08 -16.73
C MET A 280 13.79 10.49 -17.16
N LEU A 281 14.31 9.50 -16.43
CA LEU A 281 15.53 8.79 -16.80
C LEU A 281 15.36 8.01 -18.11
N LEU A 282 14.24 7.30 -18.28
CA LEU A 282 13.92 6.60 -19.53
C LEU A 282 13.74 7.58 -20.69
N ILE A 283 13.02 8.68 -20.50
CA ILE A 283 12.87 9.75 -21.50
C ILE A 283 14.24 10.27 -21.92
N SER A 284 15.08 10.68 -20.97
CA SER A 284 16.43 11.18 -21.25
C SER A 284 17.27 10.16 -22.02
N GLY A 285 17.30 8.90 -21.56
CA GLY A 285 18.02 7.81 -22.25
C GLY A 285 17.51 7.58 -23.68
N THR A 286 16.19 7.59 -23.90
CA THR A 286 15.62 7.42 -25.24
C THR A 286 15.97 8.58 -26.18
N LEU A 287 15.95 9.82 -25.68
CA LEU A 287 16.31 10.99 -26.47
C LEU A 287 17.80 10.97 -26.83
N GLN A 288 18.68 10.55 -25.92
CA GLN A 288 20.11 10.38 -26.20
C GLN A 288 20.36 9.32 -27.28
N ILE A 289 19.68 8.19 -27.21
CA ILE A 289 19.78 7.13 -28.22
C ILE A 289 19.27 7.64 -29.58
N LEU A 290 18.09 8.27 -29.62
CA LEU A 290 17.51 8.82 -30.85
C LEU A 290 18.41 9.89 -31.49
N TYR A 291 18.98 10.78 -30.67
CA TYR A 291 19.91 11.81 -31.14
C TYR A 291 21.20 11.19 -31.71
N THR A 292 21.71 10.12 -31.10
CA THR A 292 22.87 9.38 -31.61
C THR A 292 22.58 8.74 -32.96
N ILE A 293 21.40 8.11 -33.11
CA ILE A 293 20.95 7.53 -34.39
C ILE A 293 20.82 8.63 -35.45
N PHE A 294 20.23 9.77 -35.10
CA PHE A 294 20.07 10.90 -36.01
C PHE A 294 21.41 11.43 -36.52
N HIS A 295 22.41 11.59 -35.65
CA HIS A 295 23.76 12.02 -36.06
C HIS A 295 24.46 10.98 -36.96
N LEU A 296 24.30 9.69 -36.66
CA LEU A 296 24.84 8.62 -37.49
C LEU A 296 24.22 8.63 -38.88
N VAL A 297 22.92 8.95 -38.99
CA VAL A 297 22.24 9.17 -40.27
C VAL A 297 22.78 10.39 -41.02
N LEU A 298 23.02 11.50 -40.32
CA LEU A 298 23.58 12.72 -40.91
C LEU A 298 24.99 12.56 -41.46
N GLN A 299 25.77 11.58 -40.96
CA GLN A 299 27.12 11.29 -41.46
C GLN A 299 27.11 10.59 -42.84
N LYS A 300 25.97 10.10 -43.32
CA LYS A 300 25.86 9.51 -44.66
C LYS A 300 26.05 10.59 -45.75
N THR A 301 26.77 10.25 -46.82
CA THR A 301 27.09 11.17 -47.94
C THR A 301 25.86 11.62 -48.73
N GLU A 302 24.81 10.81 -48.78
CA GLU A 302 23.51 11.17 -49.33
C GLU A 302 22.42 10.79 -48.32
N ILE A 303 21.73 11.79 -47.78
CA ILE A 303 20.63 11.58 -46.84
C ILE A 303 19.36 11.31 -47.65
N THR A 304 18.83 10.09 -47.55
CA THR A 304 17.57 9.74 -48.20
C THR A 304 16.37 10.22 -47.37
N SER A 305 15.20 10.44 -48.01
CA SER A 305 13.95 10.69 -47.28
C SER A 305 13.59 9.52 -46.36
N SER A 306 13.93 8.29 -46.76
CA SER A 306 13.71 7.07 -45.99
C SER A 306 14.47 7.06 -44.65
N ASP A 307 15.70 7.56 -44.61
CA ASP A 307 16.47 7.64 -43.36
C ASP A 307 15.78 8.56 -42.32
N LYS A 308 15.18 9.67 -42.77
CA LYS A 308 14.45 10.58 -41.88
C LYS A 308 13.16 9.96 -41.34
N GLU A 309 12.46 9.21 -42.19
CA GLU A 309 11.24 8.49 -41.81
C GLU A 309 11.52 7.36 -40.81
N GLN A 310 12.64 6.64 -40.96
CA GLN A 310 13.06 5.60 -40.01
C GLN A 310 13.33 6.17 -38.61
N VAL A 311 14.07 7.29 -38.52
CA VAL A 311 14.30 7.95 -37.23
C VAL A 311 12.97 8.40 -36.59
N ALA A 312 12.06 8.94 -37.40
CA ALA A 312 10.74 9.33 -36.93
C ALA A 312 9.92 8.11 -36.43
N LEU A 313 9.97 6.98 -37.15
CA LEU A 313 9.27 5.75 -36.77
C LEU A 313 9.74 5.20 -35.41
N VAL A 314 11.05 5.11 -35.21
CA VAL A 314 11.64 4.66 -33.93
C VAL A 314 11.27 5.61 -32.81
N SER A 315 11.24 6.93 -33.07
CA SER A 315 10.84 7.94 -32.08
C SER A 315 9.38 7.79 -31.64
N ILE A 316 8.48 7.46 -32.57
CA ILE A 316 7.05 7.23 -32.28
C ILE A 316 6.91 5.94 -31.45
N CYS A 317 7.58 4.87 -31.83
CA CYS A 317 7.55 3.60 -31.10
C CYS A 317 8.06 3.77 -29.65
N ALA A 318 9.17 4.50 -29.47
CA ALA A 318 9.69 4.84 -28.15
C ALA A 318 8.68 5.66 -27.32
N SER A 319 8.06 6.66 -27.92
CA SER A 319 7.08 7.53 -27.24
C SER A 319 5.83 6.76 -26.80
N VAL A 320 5.28 5.90 -27.67
CA VAL A 320 4.14 5.03 -27.35
C VAL A 320 4.49 4.06 -26.22
N SER A 321 5.70 3.49 -26.25
CA SER A 321 6.17 2.56 -25.23
C SER A 321 6.37 3.21 -23.86
N LEU A 322 6.89 4.44 -23.83
CA LEU A 322 6.98 5.25 -22.60
C LEU A 322 5.60 5.56 -22.03
N LEU A 323 4.67 6.00 -22.88
CA LEU A 323 3.31 6.31 -22.44
C LEU A 323 2.60 5.06 -21.88
N ALA A 324 2.73 3.92 -22.55
CA ALA A 324 2.13 2.66 -22.13
C ALA A 324 2.70 2.17 -20.78
N SER A 325 4.02 2.19 -20.59
CA SER A 325 4.69 1.73 -19.36
C SER A 325 4.37 2.63 -18.15
N ILE A 326 4.37 3.95 -18.33
CA ILE A 326 3.98 4.91 -17.28
C ILE A 326 2.50 4.73 -16.91
N SER A 327 1.62 4.60 -17.91
CA SER A 327 0.18 4.39 -17.68
C SER A 327 -0.11 3.07 -16.97
N ASN A 328 0.63 2.01 -17.31
CA ASN A 328 0.53 0.71 -16.63
C ASN A 328 0.90 0.85 -15.14
N SER A 329 2.06 1.43 -14.85
CA SER A 329 2.56 1.63 -13.48
C SER A 329 1.62 2.48 -12.62
N LEU A 330 1.07 3.57 -13.19
CA LEU A 330 0.06 4.40 -12.51
C LEU A 330 -1.22 3.62 -12.19
N THR A 331 -1.67 2.78 -13.14
CA THR A 331 -2.82 1.90 -12.95
C THR A 331 -2.57 0.91 -11.82
N HIS A 332 -1.35 0.40 -11.67
CA HIS A 332 -0.98 -0.55 -10.62
C HIS A 332 -0.97 0.06 -9.22
N ILE A 333 -0.49 1.29 -9.02
CA ILE A 333 -0.58 1.99 -7.71
C ILE A 333 -2.04 2.03 -7.24
N PHE A 334 -2.93 2.38 -8.15
CA PHE A 334 -4.36 2.48 -7.86
C PHE A 334 -4.99 1.10 -7.59
N MET A 335 -4.65 0.09 -8.39
CA MET A 335 -5.09 -1.29 -8.17
C MET A 335 -4.58 -1.88 -6.86
N ALA A 336 -3.33 -1.61 -6.46
CA ALA A 336 -2.74 -2.09 -5.21
C ALA A 336 -3.45 -1.46 -4.00
N THR A 337 -3.68 -0.15 -4.03
CA THR A 337 -4.43 0.56 -2.97
C THR A 337 -5.86 0.00 -2.82
N ARG A 338 -6.53 -0.22 -3.94
CA ARG A 338 -7.86 -0.84 -3.99
C ARG A 338 -7.86 -2.25 -3.39
N ASN A 339 -6.91 -3.08 -3.79
CA ASN A 339 -6.88 -4.49 -3.39
C ASN A 339 -6.45 -4.64 -1.93
N TYR A 340 -5.58 -3.77 -1.42
CA TYR A 340 -5.29 -3.67 0.02
C TYR A 340 -6.55 -3.49 0.85
N ARG A 341 -7.42 -2.52 0.48
CA ARG A 341 -8.71 -2.32 1.17
C ARG A 341 -9.61 -3.55 1.07
N TYR A 342 -9.70 -4.13 -0.12
CA TYR A 342 -10.52 -5.33 -0.36
C TYR A 342 -10.05 -6.50 0.52
N HIS A 343 -8.74 -6.77 0.58
CA HIS A 343 -8.17 -7.89 1.33
C HIS A 343 -8.27 -7.65 2.84
N MET A 344 -8.07 -6.42 3.30
CA MET A 344 -8.21 -6.09 4.72
C MET A 344 -9.64 -6.27 5.22
N LEU A 345 -10.65 -5.87 4.45
CA LEU A 345 -12.05 -6.06 4.81
C LEU A 345 -12.46 -7.55 4.83
N ARG A 346 -11.92 -8.37 3.92
CA ARG A 346 -12.10 -9.84 3.97
C ARG A 346 -11.48 -10.43 5.24
N LEU A 347 -10.29 -9.96 5.58
CA LEU A 347 -9.58 -10.43 6.76
C LEU A 347 -10.27 -10.03 8.06
N TYR A 348 -10.92 -8.85 8.11
CA TYR A 348 -11.79 -8.45 9.23
C TYR A 348 -13.02 -9.33 9.38
N GLN A 349 -13.55 -9.90 8.29
CA GLN A 349 -14.64 -10.89 8.34
C GLN A 349 -14.15 -12.29 8.73
N GLY A 350 -12.84 -12.52 8.78
CA GLY A 350 -12.25 -13.83 9.02
C GLY A 350 -12.15 -14.72 7.78
N ASP A 351 -12.46 -14.20 6.59
CA ASP A 351 -12.28 -14.94 5.33
C ASP A 351 -10.80 -14.99 4.95
N LYS A 352 -10.17 -16.15 5.16
CA LYS A 352 -8.76 -16.43 4.83
C LYS A 352 -8.59 -17.23 3.55
N THR A 353 -9.65 -17.51 2.80
CA THR A 353 -9.63 -18.41 1.63
C THR A 353 -8.72 -17.96 0.49
N PHE A 354 -8.39 -16.66 0.44
CA PHE A 354 -7.50 -16.08 -0.58
C PHE A 354 -6.02 -16.09 -0.18
N LEU A 355 -5.72 -16.38 1.08
CA LEU A 355 -4.35 -16.44 1.55
C LEU A 355 -3.74 -17.77 1.09
N PRO A 356 -2.45 -17.78 0.70
CA PRO A 356 -1.75 -19.03 0.47
C PRO A 356 -1.63 -19.80 1.79
N GLN A 357 -1.59 -21.13 1.71
CA GLN A 357 -1.27 -21.97 2.85
C GLN A 357 0.20 -21.76 3.22
N MET A 358 0.43 -21.06 4.33
CA MET A 358 1.75 -20.68 4.82
C MET A 358 1.87 -21.02 6.30
N ASP A 359 2.62 -22.08 6.61
CA ASP A 359 3.04 -22.40 7.98
C ASP A 359 4.34 -21.66 8.28
N VAL A 360 4.22 -20.38 8.63
CA VAL A 360 5.37 -19.49 8.85
C VAL A 360 5.43 -18.99 10.29
N SER A 361 6.64 -18.89 10.83
CA SER A 361 6.87 -18.35 12.17
C SER A 361 6.46 -16.88 12.25
N SER A 362 6.05 -16.43 13.45
CA SER A 362 5.71 -15.02 13.68
C SER A 362 6.90 -14.08 13.44
N GLN A 363 8.13 -14.57 13.64
CA GLN A 363 9.35 -13.82 13.33
C GLN A 363 9.47 -13.55 11.83
N TYR A 364 9.28 -14.58 11.01
CA TYR A 364 9.29 -14.44 9.55
C TYR A 364 8.20 -13.45 9.09
N LEU A 365 6.98 -13.58 9.63
CA LEU A 365 5.85 -12.71 9.29
C LEU A 365 6.16 -11.23 9.59
N LEU A 366 6.76 -10.96 10.75
CA LEU A 366 7.14 -9.61 11.14
C LEU A 366 8.26 -9.05 10.25
N THR A 367 9.33 -9.81 10.04
CA THR A 367 10.47 -9.39 9.20
C THR A 367 10.02 -9.15 7.76
N SER A 368 9.21 -10.06 7.20
CA SER A 368 8.63 -9.95 5.86
C SER A 368 7.72 -8.72 5.71
N SER A 369 6.95 -8.38 6.75
CA SER A 369 6.17 -7.14 6.78
C SER A 369 7.05 -5.87 6.77
N MET A 370 8.25 -5.91 7.35
CA MET A 370 9.19 -4.78 7.34
C MET A 370 9.87 -4.61 5.96
N ILE A 371 10.04 -5.69 5.22
CA ILE A 371 10.66 -5.70 3.88
C ILE A 371 9.70 -5.13 2.82
N TYR A 372 8.38 -5.36 2.96
CA TYR A 372 7.36 -5.01 1.96
C TYR A 372 7.48 -3.59 1.36
N PRO A 373 7.61 -2.49 2.14
CA PRO A 373 7.68 -1.15 1.57
C PRO A 373 8.84 -0.96 0.60
N GLY A 374 10.01 -1.55 0.89
CA GLY A 374 11.18 -1.50 0.02
C GLY A 374 10.96 -2.31 -1.27
N TYR A 375 10.41 -3.53 -1.13
CA TYR A 375 10.08 -4.36 -2.29
C TYR A 375 9.06 -3.67 -3.20
N GLN A 376 8.03 -3.05 -2.64
CA GLN A 376 6.96 -2.40 -3.41
C GLN A 376 7.48 -1.23 -4.26
N VAL A 377 8.53 -0.54 -3.81
CA VAL A 377 9.20 0.51 -4.58
C VAL A 377 10.17 -0.09 -5.61
N ALA A 378 10.97 -1.08 -5.22
CA ALA A 378 11.95 -1.72 -6.11
C ALA A 378 11.30 -2.45 -7.30
N PHE A 379 10.22 -3.18 -7.06
CA PHE A 379 9.47 -3.88 -8.11
C PHE A 379 8.78 -2.90 -9.05
N MET A 380 8.34 -1.73 -8.56
CA MET A 380 7.81 -0.66 -9.40
C MET A 380 8.88 -0.09 -10.35
N MET A 381 10.11 0.10 -9.88
CA MET A 381 11.23 0.54 -10.74
C MET A 381 11.50 -0.47 -11.86
N TRP A 382 11.63 -1.75 -11.51
CA TRP A 382 11.90 -2.79 -12.50
C TRP A 382 10.72 -3.03 -13.44
N GLY A 383 9.49 -3.01 -12.95
CA GLY A 383 8.31 -3.19 -13.79
C GLY A 383 8.14 -2.08 -14.82
N LEU A 384 8.48 -0.83 -14.48
CA LEU A 384 8.51 0.27 -15.46
C LEU A 384 9.53 -0.02 -16.57
N VAL A 385 10.77 -0.37 -16.22
CA VAL A 385 11.85 -0.66 -17.20
C VAL A 385 11.52 -1.86 -18.08
N LEU A 386 11.05 -2.95 -17.47
CA LEU A 386 10.69 -4.18 -18.19
C LEU A 386 9.49 -3.99 -19.10
N SER A 387 8.44 -3.29 -18.64
CA SER A 387 7.28 -2.97 -19.47
C SER A 387 7.65 -2.04 -20.62
N PHE A 388 8.49 -1.02 -20.39
CA PHE A 388 9.00 -0.15 -21.45
C PHE A 388 9.76 -0.94 -22.52
N GLY A 389 10.76 -1.75 -22.13
CA GLY A 389 11.55 -2.54 -23.07
C GLY A 389 10.69 -3.56 -23.84
N PHE A 390 9.74 -4.22 -23.18
CA PHE A 390 8.86 -5.18 -23.82
C PHE A 390 7.92 -4.53 -24.85
N VAL A 391 7.28 -3.40 -24.50
CA VAL A 391 6.41 -2.67 -25.44
C VAL A 391 7.23 -2.07 -26.59
N LEU A 392 8.45 -1.59 -26.32
CA LEU A 392 9.35 -1.09 -27.36
C LEU A 392 9.69 -2.16 -28.39
N ILE A 393 10.07 -3.36 -27.92
CA ILE A 393 10.37 -4.48 -28.82
C ILE A 393 9.14 -4.85 -29.64
N ILE A 394 7.96 -4.97 -29.02
CA ILE A 394 6.72 -5.31 -29.75
C ILE A 394 6.36 -4.23 -30.77
N THR A 395 6.43 -2.95 -30.40
CA THR A 395 6.07 -1.86 -31.30
C THR A 395 7.04 -1.77 -32.49
N LEU A 396 8.34 -1.95 -32.27
CA LEU A 396 9.33 -2.02 -33.35
C LEU A 396 9.14 -3.25 -34.25
N LEU A 397 8.89 -4.43 -33.67
CA LEU A 397 8.61 -5.66 -34.42
C LEU A 397 7.36 -5.56 -35.32
N ILE A 398 6.44 -4.65 -34.99
CA ILE A 398 5.24 -4.40 -35.80
C ILE A 398 5.49 -3.26 -36.79
N ALA A 399 6.07 -2.15 -36.34
CA ALA A 399 6.21 -0.93 -37.12
C ALA A 399 7.22 -1.04 -38.25
N GLU A 400 8.39 -1.65 -38.00
CA GLU A 400 9.46 -1.78 -39.00
C GLU A 400 9.04 -2.62 -40.21
N PRO A 401 8.43 -3.82 -40.06
CA PRO A 401 7.94 -4.58 -41.21
C PRO A 401 6.84 -3.84 -41.98
N ILE A 402 5.92 -3.16 -41.29
CA ILE A 402 4.85 -2.39 -41.94
C ILE A 402 5.46 -1.28 -42.80
N TYR A 403 6.42 -0.53 -42.26
CA TYR A 403 7.12 0.51 -43.00
C TYR A 403 7.83 -0.06 -44.22
N PHE A 404 8.58 -1.15 -44.04
CA PHE A 404 9.27 -1.85 -45.13
C PHE A 404 8.30 -2.26 -46.24
N PHE A 405 7.17 -2.88 -45.91
CA PHE A 405 6.20 -3.32 -46.93
C PHE A 405 5.50 -2.17 -47.67
N ILE A 406 5.30 -1.02 -47.02
CA ILE A 406 4.79 0.19 -47.69
C ILE A 406 5.85 0.75 -48.65
N ALA A 407 7.10 0.83 -48.22
CA ALA A 407 8.19 1.40 -49.01
C ALA A 407 8.46 0.62 -50.32
N PHE A 408 8.25 -0.71 -50.30
CA PHE A 408 8.42 -1.57 -51.47
C PHE A 408 7.12 -1.89 -52.23
N ASP A 409 6.00 -1.23 -51.91
CA ASP A 409 4.66 -1.47 -52.48
C ASP A 409 4.19 -2.94 -52.42
N MET A 410 4.74 -3.72 -51.49
CA MET A 410 4.42 -5.15 -51.32
C MET A 410 3.27 -5.38 -50.34
N ILE A 411 2.61 -4.32 -49.87
CA ILE A 411 1.62 -4.45 -48.79
C ILE A 411 0.43 -5.32 -49.22
N GLY A 412 0.02 -5.24 -50.49
CA GLY A 412 -1.05 -6.08 -51.05
C GLY A 412 -0.68 -7.56 -51.05
N ASP A 413 0.51 -7.89 -51.55
CA ASP A 413 0.99 -9.28 -51.66
C ASP A 413 1.27 -9.89 -50.28
N VAL A 414 1.82 -9.12 -49.36
CA VAL A 414 2.07 -9.55 -47.98
C VAL A 414 0.76 -9.71 -47.23
N LEU A 415 -0.19 -8.79 -47.39
CA LEU A 415 -1.51 -8.93 -46.77
C LEU A 415 -2.23 -10.18 -47.31
N LEU A 416 -2.14 -10.45 -48.61
CA LEU A 416 -2.67 -11.68 -49.20
C LEU A 416 -1.97 -12.92 -48.63
N SER A 417 -0.64 -12.88 -48.49
CA SER A 417 0.16 -13.96 -47.89
C SER A 417 -0.20 -14.20 -46.43
N ILE A 418 -0.43 -13.13 -45.65
CA ILE A 418 -0.89 -13.21 -44.26
C ILE A 418 -2.30 -13.78 -44.21
N VAL A 419 -3.22 -13.32 -45.07
CA VAL A 419 -4.58 -13.85 -45.16
C VAL A 419 -4.55 -15.34 -45.51
N GLN A 420 -3.71 -15.76 -46.46
CA GLN A 420 -3.52 -17.17 -46.80
C GLN A 420 -2.92 -17.96 -45.63
N LEU A 421 -1.88 -17.46 -44.98
CA LEU A 421 -1.25 -18.10 -43.82
C LEU A 421 -2.22 -18.24 -42.65
N LEU A 422 -3.01 -17.20 -42.37
CA LEU A 422 -3.97 -17.16 -41.27
C LEU A 422 -5.30 -17.85 -41.62
N SER A 423 -5.59 -18.09 -42.90
CA SER A 423 -6.84 -18.73 -43.34
C SER A 423 -7.00 -20.13 -42.74
N PHE A 424 -5.92 -20.91 -42.68
CA PHE A 424 -5.92 -22.24 -42.08
C PHE A 424 -6.26 -22.21 -40.58
N PRO A 425 -5.53 -21.48 -39.70
CA PRO A 425 -5.86 -21.44 -38.28
C PRO A 425 -7.24 -20.78 -38.02
N VAL A 426 -7.64 -19.78 -38.79
CA VAL A 426 -8.99 -19.19 -38.69
C VAL A 426 -10.06 -20.21 -39.04
N MET A 427 -9.89 -20.99 -40.12
CA MET A 427 -10.83 -22.04 -40.50
C MET A 427 -10.89 -23.13 -39.42
N MET A 428 -9.75 -23.52 -38.84
CA MET A 428 -9.74 -24.49 -37.73
C MET A 428 -10.47 -23.98 -36.49
N LEU A 429 -10.35 -22.68 -36.16
CA LEU A 429 -11.14 -22.06 -35.08
C LEU A 429 -12.63 -22.03 -35.39
N VAL A 430 -13.02 -21.70 -36.62
CA VAL A 430 -14.42 -21.70 -37.05
C VAL A 430 -15.01 -23.11 -36.96
N LEU A 431 -14.28 -24.13 -37.43
CA LEU A 431 -14.70 -25.53 -37.30
C LEU A 431 -14.80 -25.98 -35.83
N PHE A 432 -13.90 -25.51 -34.96
CA PHE A 432 -13.97 -25.76 -33.53
C PHE A 432 -15.22 -25.12 -32.90
N TYR A 433 -15.53 -23.85 -33.20
CA TYR A 433 -16.75 -23.21 -32.70
C TYR A 433 -18.03 -23.82 -33.28
N LEU A 434 -17.99 -24.27 -34.55
CA LEU A 434 -19.06 -25.05 -35.15
C LEU A 434 -19.25 -26.37 -34.41
N GLN A 435 -18.16 -27.06 -34.07
CA GLN A 435 -18.21 -28.26 -33.24
C GLN A 435 -18.83 -27.97 -31.85
N VAL A 436 -18.43 -26.89 -31.17
CA VAL A 436 -19.03 -26.48 -29.88
C VAL A 436 -20.54 -26.22 -30.03
N TYR A 437 -20.94 -25.54 -31.11
CA TYR A 437 -22.34 -25.29 -31.41
C TYR A 437 -23.13 -26.59 -31.66
N LEU A 438 -22.59 -27.50 -32.46
CA LEU A 438 -23.18 -28.80 -32.75
C LEU A 438 -23.25 -29.68 -31.49
N CYS A 439 -22.23 -29.66 -30.63
CA CYS A 439 -22.26 -30.32 -29.32
C CYS A 439 -23.44 -29.80 -28.49
N ASN A 440 -23.60 -28.48 -28.40
CA ASN A 440 -24.69 -27.87 -27.64
C ASN A 440 -26.07 -28.25 -28.18
N ARG A 441 -26.24 -28.39 -29.50
CA ARG A 441 -27.52 -28.71 -30.14
C ARG A 441 -27.84 -30.20 -30.20
N LEU A 442 -26.87 -31.03 -30.57
CA LEU A 442 -27.06 -32.44 -30.96
C LEU A 442 -26.62 -33.44 -29.87
N LEU A 443 -25.62 -33.08 -29.05
CA LEU A 443 -25.03 -34.00 -28.07
C LEU A 443 -25.54 -33.74 -26.65
N LEU A 444 -25.71 -32.48 -26.25
CA LEU A 444 -26.25 -32.12 -24.94
C LEU A 444 -27.73 -32.48 -24.82
N GLN A 445 -28.10 -33.04 -23.67
CA GLN A 445 -29.49 -33.28 -23.30
C GLN A 445 -30.26 -31.96 -23.21
N ASP A 446 -31.53 -31.99 -23.57
CA ASP A 446 -32.39 -30.83 -23.46
C ASP A 446 -32.59 -30.41 -22.00
N LYS A 447 -33.05 -29.18 -21.80
CA LYS A 447 -33.26 -28.62 -20.47
C LYS A 447 -34.30 -29.45 -19.72
N ILE A 448 -34.00 -29.79 -18.47
CA ILE A 448 -34.94 -30.50 -17.59
C ILE A 448 -36.05 -29.55 -17.15
N HIS A 449 -35.70 -28.29 -16.85
CA HIS A 449 -36.66 -27.21 -16.57
C HIS A 449 -36.45 -26.01 -17.50
N GLU A 450 -37.54 -25.42 -17.98
CA GLU A 450 -37.48 -24.22 -18.84
C GLU A 450 -36.85 -23.01 -18.12
N SER A 451 -36.92 -22.97 -16.78
CA SER A 451 -36.29 -21.95 -15.94
C SER A 451 -34.77 -22.05 -15.85
N ASP A 452 -34.17 -23.16 -16.29
CA ASP A 452 -32.72 -23.34 -16.22
C ASP A 452 -32.01 -22.52 -17.29
N LYS A 453 -30.97 -21.77 -16.87
CA LYS A 453 -30.21 -20.89 -17.75
C LYS A 453 -29.39 -21.65 -18.80
N GLN A 454 -28.95 -22.87 -18.49
CA GLN A 454 -28.05 -23.69 -19.31
C GLN A 454 -28.59 -25.13 -19.41
N ARG A 455 -28.24 -25.84 -20.50
CA ARG A 455 -28.54 -27.27 -20.66
C ARG A 455 -27.74 -28.09 -19.64
N PRO A 456 -28.28 -29.20 -19.10
CA PRO A 456 -27.58 -30.04 -18.13
C PRO A 456 -26.36 -30.73 -18.78
N LEU A 457 -25.31 -31.02 -18.00
CA LEU A 457 -24.09 -31.69 -18.46
C LEU A 457 -24.29 -33.20 -18.67
N ASN A 458 -25.32 -33.58 -19.42
CA ASN A 458 -25.61 -34.96 -19.78
C ASN A 458 -25.64 -35.09 -21.30
N VAL A 459 -25.11 -36.21 -21.80
CA VAL A 459 -25.07 -36.52 -23.24
C VAL A 459 -26.31 -37.33 -23.61
N ASN A 460 -27.07 -36.86 -24.61
CA ASN A 460 -28.28 -37.55 -25.09
C ASN A 460 -27.94 -38.83 -25.86
N ASN A 461 -27.07 -38.73 -26.88
CA ASN A 461 -26.63 -39.87 -27.68
C ASN A 461 -25.15 -40.19 -27.41
N ARG A 462 -24.90 -41.09 -26.47
CA ARG A 462 -23.54 -41.48 -26.05
C ARG A 462 -22.72 -42.09 -27.20
N LYS A 463 -23.32 -42.95 -28.02
CA LYS A 463 -22.62 -43.58 -29.17
C LYS A 463 -22.19 -42.54 -30.20
N PHE A 464 -23.07 -41.59 -30.50
CA PHE A 464 -22.74 -40.51 -31.43
C PHE A 464 -21.69 -39.56 -30.86
N TYR A 465 -21.74 -39.26 -29.56
CA TYR A 465 -20.66 -38.52 -28.88
C TYR A 465 -19.31 -39.24 -28.99
N GLU A 466 -19.26 -40.54 -28.76
CA GLU A 466 -18.03 -41.33 -28.88
C GLU A 466 -17.45 -41.29 -30.31
N LEU A 467 -18.31 -41.40 -31.33
CA LEU A 467 -17.91 -41.28 -32.74
C LEU A 467 -17.41 -39.87 -33.09
N VAL A 468 -18.15 -38.84 -32.68
CA VAL A 468 -17.76 -37.43 -32.90
C VAL A 468 -16.44 -37.13 -32.19
N ASN A 469 -16.25 -37.62 -30.97
CA ASN A 469 -15.03 -37.42 -30.19
C ASN A 469 -13.82 -38.12 -30.85
N TYR A 470 -14.00 -39.33 -31.40
CA TYR A 470 -12.95 -40.03 -32.16
C TYR A 470 -12.47 -39.20 -33.37
N TYR A 471 -13.38 -38.71 -34.21
CA TYR A 471 -13.01 -37.88 -35.36
C TYR A 471 -12.45 -36.50 -34.96
N SER A 472 -12.94 -35.95 -33.84
CA SER A 472 -12.50 -34.65 -33.35
C SER A 472 -11.10 -34.65 -32.73
N LEU A 473 -10.54 -35.82 -32.43
CA LEU A 473 -9.21 -35.94 -31.80
C LEU A 473 -8.14 -35.21 -32.63
N PHE A 474 -8.08 -35.50 -33.93
CA PHE A 474 -7.06 -34.95 -34.82
C PHE A 474 -7.31 -33.46 -35.16
N THR A 475 -8.57 -33.05 -35.30
CA THR A 475 -8.91 -31.63 -35.55
C THR A 475 -8.62 -30.77 -34.31
N ASN A 476 -8.94 -31.25 -33.12
CA ASN A 476 -8.63 -30.58 -31.86
C ASN A 476 -7.15 -30.57 -31.53
N MET A 477 -6.36 -31.55 -32.00
CA MET A 477 -4.90 -31.54 -31.87
C MET A 477 -4.29 -30.30 -32.55
N ALA A 478 -4.74 -29.97 -33.76
CA ALA A 478 -4.27 -28.78 -34.47
C ALA A 478 -4.66 -27.47 -33.76
N VAL A 479 -5.90 -27.37 -33.24
CA VAL A 479 -6.33 -26.24 -32.40
C VAL A 479 -5.51 -26.17 -31.10
N GLY A 480 -5.16 -27.33 -30.53
CA GLY A 480 -4.29 -27.48 -29.37
C GLY A 480 -2.90 -26.87 -29.55
N LEU A 481 -2.28 -27.07 -30.72
CA LEU A 481 -0.97 -26.47 -31.03
C LEU A 481 -1.03 -24.94 -31.02
N PHE A 482 -2.04 -24.34 -31.64
CA PHE A 482 -2.21 -22.89 -31.68
C PHE A 482 -2.52 -22.31 -30.28
N THR A 483 -3.43 -22.94 -29.53
CA THR A 483 -3.78 -22.50 -28.17
C THR A 483 -2.60 -22.63 -27.19
N CYS A 484 -1.68 -23.58 -27.41
CA CYS A 484 -0.43 -23.68 -26.65
C CYS A 484 0.49 -22.47 -26.90
N LEU A 485 0.69 -22.09 -28.16
CA LEU A 485 1.47 -20.88 -28.51
C LEU A 485 0.84 -19.62 -27.92
N LEU A 486 -0.49 -19.49 -28.04
CA LEU A 486 -1.24 -18.39 -27.44
C LEU A 486 -1.08 -18.34 -25.92
N ARG A 487 -1.05 -19.50 -25.24
CA ARG A 487 -0.81 -19.60 -23.79
C ARG A 487 0.55 -19.02 -23.42
N ILE A 488 1.63 -19.38 -24.12
CA ILE A 488 2.98 -18.86 -23.85
C ILE A 488 3.00 -17.33 -24.01
N PHE A 489 2.42 -16.83 -25.10
CA PHE A 489 2.37 -15.40 -25.39
C PHE A 489 1.56 -14.61 -24.35
N LEU A 490 0.34 -15.07 -24.03
CA LEU A 490 -0.49 -14.44 -22.99
C LEU A 490 0.16 -14.51 -21.61
N SER A 491 0.83 -15.62 -21.27
CA SER A 491 1.60 -15.73 -20.03
C SER A 491 2.74 -14.72 -19.96
N ALA A 492 3.46 -14.47 -21.06
CA ALA A 492 4.50 -13.46 -21.11
C ALA A 492 3.92 -12.04 -20.93
N ILE A 493 2.83 -11.69 -21.63
CA ILE A 493 2.14 -10.41 -21.48
C ILE A 493 1.68 -10.21 -20.03
N PHE A 494 0.84 -11.11 -19.51
CA PHE A 494 0.29 -10.94 -18.16
C PHE A 494 1.37 -10.99 -17.08
N GLY A 495 2.44 -11.78 -17.30
CA GLY A 495 3.62 -11.81 -16.45
C GLY A 495 4.29 -10.44 -16.38
N ILE A 496 4.84 -9.96 -17.50
CA ILE A 496 5.63 -8.72 -17.58
C ILE A 496 4.84 -7.51 -17.09
N PHE A 497 3.60 -7.35 -17.54
CA PHE A 497 2.76 -6.22 -17.10
C PHE A 497 2.30 -6.33 -15.64
N SER A 498 2.43 -7.48 -14.97
CA SER A 498 2.08 -7.64 -13.56
C SER A 498 3.30 -7.74 -12.64
N VAL A 499 4.54 -7.66 -13.14
CA VAL A 499 5.76 -7.82 -12.33
C VAL A 499 5.87 -6.78 -11.21
N ASP A 500 5.41 -5.54 -11.43
CA ASP A 500 5.43 -4.48 -10.42
C ASP A 500 4.41 -4.67 -9.28
N ARG A 501 3.51 -5.63 -9.43
CA ARG A 501 2.45 -5.90 -8.47
C ARG A 501 2.89 -6.92 -7.43
N LEU A 502 2.76 -6.56 -6.16
CA LEU A 502 2.95 -7.49 -5.04
C LEU A 502 1.61 -7.98 -4.46
N ASP A 503 0.48 -7.44 -4.90
CA ASP A 503 -0.83 -7.77 -4.35
C ASP A 503 -1.42 -9.08 -4.90
N LYS A 504 -0.80 -9.62 -5.95
CA LYS A 504 -1.09 -10.92 -6.57
C LYS A 504 0.22 -11.61 -6.91
N SER A 505 0.24 -12.94 -6.80
CA SER A 505 1.35 -13.75 -7.26
C SER A 505 1.35 -13.86 -8.79
N VAL A 506 2.55 -13.83 -9.39
CA VAL A 506 2.75 -14.17 -10.81
C VAL A 506 2.71 -15.69 -11.04
N PHE A 507 2.97 -16.47 -9.99
CA PHE A 507 2.95 -17.93 -10.01
C PHE A 507 1.55 -18.51 -9.82
N THR A 508 1.39 -19.78 -10.18
CA THR A 508 0.16 -20.56 -9.95
C THR A 508 -0.14 -20.72 -8.46
N ARG A 509 -1.40 -21.01 -8.13
CA ARG A 509 -1.89 -21.09 -6.74
C ARG A 509 -1.07 -22.01 -5.84
N ASP A 510 -0.61 -23.14 -6.37
CA ASP A 510 0.18 -24.13 -5.62
C ASP A 510 1.64 -23.71 -5.41
N LYS A 511 2.09 -22.66 -6.12
CA LYS A 511 3.47 -22.15 -6.11
C LYS A 511 3.58 -20.69 -5.66
N GLU A 512 2.50 -20.10 -5.14
CA GLU A 512 2.52 -18.74 -4.57
C GLU A 512 3.56 -18.57 -3.46
N ASN A 513 3.94 -19.67 -2.78
CA ASN A 513 4.96 -19.68 -1.73
C ASN A 513 6.39 -19.40 -2.23
N TYR A 514 6.64 -19.49 -3.54
CA TYR A 514 7.92 -19.11 -4.14
C TYR A 514 8.01 -17.60 -4.45
N ASP A 515 6.87 -16.90 -4.45
CA ASP A 515 6.81 -15.47 -4.69
C ASP A 515 7.11 -14.68 -3.40
N ASN A 516 8.37 -14.29 -3.24
CA ASN A 516 8.79 -13.48 -2.09
C ASN A 516 8.10 -12.12 -2.03
N GLY A 517 7.73 -11.56 -3.19
CA GLY A 517 7.03 -10.28 -3.29
C GLY A 517 5.61 -10.39 -2.74
N TYR A 518 4.85 -11.37 -3.22
CA TYR A 518 3.49 -11.65 -2.74
C TYR A 518 3.48 -12.07 -1.27
N ARG A 519 4.46 -12.86 -0.82
CA ARG A 519 4.60 -13.23 0.61
C ARG A 519 4.85 -12.03 1.51
N ALA A 520 5.63 -11.03 1.06
CA ALA A 520 5.83 -9.79 1.80
C ALA A 520 4.52 -9.01 1.96
N TYR A 521 3.73 -8.91 0.89
CA TYR A 521 2.40 -8.29 0.93
C TYR A 521 1.43 -9.02 1.87
N VAL A 522 1.34 -10.35 1.78
CA VAL A 522 0.47 -11.13 2.68
C VAL A 522 0.93 -10.98 4.13
N SER A 523 2.23 -11.01 4.38
CA SER A 523 2.79 -10.83 5.72
C SER A 523 2.43 -9.46 6.29
N MET A 524 2.54 -8.41 5.49
CA MET A 524 2.10 -7.06 5.82
C MET A 524 0.61 -7.03 6.20
N LEU A 525 -0.27 -7.66 5.42
CA LEU A 525 -1.71 -7.71 5.70
C LEU A 525 -2.02 -8.42 7.03
N LEU A 526 -1.36 -9.54 7.31
CA LEU A 526 -1.57 -10.32 8.52
C LEU A 526 -1.09 -9.58 9.77
N VAL A 527 0.07 -8.94 9.71
CA VAL A 527 0.58 -8.08 10.79
C VAL A 527 -0.35 -6.90 11.01
N ASP A 528 -0.84 -6.26 9.95
CA ASP A 528 -1.82 -5.18 10.06
C ASP A 528 -3.10 -5.63 10.73
N ASN A 529 -3.69 -6.77 10.33
CA ASN A 529 -4.89 -7.25 10.97
C ASN A 529 -4.65 -7.64 12.43
N ALA A 530 -3.53 -8.30 12.74
CA ALA A 530 -3.20 -8.69 14.12
C ALA A 530 -3.12 -7.48 15.06
N HIS A 531 -2.55 -6.36 14.61
CA HIS A 531 -2.43 -5.15 15.42
C HIS A 531 -3.62 -4.20 15.29
N ASN A 532 -4.26 -4.08 14.13
CA ASN A 532 -5.24 -3.04 13.80
C ASN A 532 -6.68 -3.54 13.65
N ASN A 533 -6.98 -4.80 13.95
CA ASN A 533 -8.35 -5.31 13.89
C ASN A 533 -9.31 -4.40 14.69
N PRO A 534 -10.29 -3.76 14.03
CA PRO A 534 -11.13 -2.74 14.66
C PRO A 534 -11.96 -3.31 15.80
N SER A 535 -12.49 -4.53 15.65
CA SER A 535 -13.31 -5.20 16.66
C SER A 535 -12.49 -5.51 17.92
N MET A 536 -11.27 -6.05 17.76
CA MET A 536 -10.39 -6.36 18.88
C MET A 536 -9.90 -5.10 19.60
N ARG A 537 -9.55 -4.04 18.87
CA ARG A 537 -9.15 -2.76 19.47
C ARG A 537 -10.27 -2.10 20.26
N VAL A 538 -11.47 -2.05 19.69
CA VAL A 538 -12.64 -1.48 20.38
C VAL A 538 -12.96 -2.29 21.63
N PHE A 539 -12.94 -3.63 21.53
CA PHE A 539 -13.15 -4.51 22.68
C PHE A 539 -12.12 -4.29 23.80
N ALA A 540 -10.82 -4.28 23.47
CA ALA A 540 -9.76 -4.08 24.44
C ALA A 540 -9.86 -2.72 25.16
N HIS A 541 -10.24 -1.67 24.42
CA HIS A 541 -10.45 -0.35 25.00
C HIS A 541 -11.70 -0.27 25.87
N LEU A 542 -12.80 -0.95 25.51
CA LEU A 542 -13.97 -1.04 26.40
C LEU A 542 -13.62 -1.74 27.72
N LEU A 543 -12.82 -2.81 27.69
CA LEU A 543 -12.33 -3.45 28.90
C LEU A 543 -11.42 -2.52 29.72
N TRP A 544 -10.47 -1.85 29.06
CA TRP A 544 -9.53 -0.95 29.73
C TRP A 544 -10.23 0.22 30.40
N THR A 545 -11.18 0.87 29.71
CA THR A 545 -11.94 2.00 30.26
C THR A 545 -12.81 1.58 31.44
N GLN A 546 -13.43 0.39 31.40
CA GLN A 546 -14.19 -0.14 32.53
C GLN A 546 -13.31 -0.49 33.72
N ALA A 547 -12.17 -1.15 33.50
CA ALA A 547 -11.22 -1.50 34.55
C ALA A 547 -10.64 -0.25 35.22
N LEU A 548 -10.30 0.76 34.42
CA LEU A 548 -9.83 2.06 34.90
C LEU A 548 -10.90 2.76 35.73
N ALA A 549 -12.14 2.83 35.24
CA ALA A 549 -13.26 3.41 35.97
C ALA A 549 -13.53 2.68 37.30
N ALA A 550 -13.35 1.36 37.34
CA ALA A 550 -13.45 0.59 38.58
C ALA A 550 -12.33 0.93 39.57
N ARG A 551 -11.08 1.05 39.12
CA ARG A 551 -9.93 1.45 39.95
C ARG A 551 -10.09 2.85 40.55
N PHE A 552 -10.57 3.82 39.76
CA PHE A 552 -10.86 5.17 40.28
C PHE A 552 -11.96 5.16 41.36
N ARG A 553 -13.00 4.33 41.21
CA ARG A 553 -14.03 4.17 42.25
C ARG A 553 -13.49 3.53 43.52
N ALA A 554 -12.52 2.62 43.40
CA ALA A 554 -11.86 2.00 44.56
C ALA A 554 -11.00 3.01 45.33
N SER A 555 -10.18 3.82 44.64
CA SER A 555 -9.36 4.83 45.30
C SER A 555 -10.20 5.95 45.95
N HIS A 556 -11.31 6.35 45.34
CA HIS A 556 -12.24 7.30 45.96
C HIS A 556 -12.96 6.73 47.19
N ARG A 557 -13.13 5.41 47.29
CA ARG A 557 -13.70 4.76 48.49
C ARG A 557 -12.73 4.81 49.66
N GLU A 558 -11.44 4.60 49.42
CA GLU A 558 -10.39 4.69 50.45
C GLU A 558 -10.31 6.12 51.01
N VAL A 559 -10.33 7.14 50.15
CA VAL A 559 -10.32 8.55 50.60
C VAL A 559 -11.60 8.94 51.35
N SER A 560 -12.76 8.33 51.06
CA SER A 560 -14.01 8.63 51.76
C SER A 560 -14.16 7.94 53.12
N HIS A 561 -13.36 6.91 53.42
CA HIS A 561 -13.39 6.23 54.72
C HIS A 561 -12.54 6.92 55.79
N ASP A 562 -11.65 7.85 55.40
CA ASP A 562 -10.87 8.69 56.31
C ASP A 562 -11.58 10.00 56.71
N ALA A 563 -12.80 10.22 56.23
CA ALA A 563 -13.66 11.28 56.74
C ALA A 563 -14.43 10.78 57.97
N THR A 564 -13.84 10.96 59.16
CA THR A 564 -14.53 10.80 60.45
C THR A 564 -15.86 11.55 60.48
N PRO A 565 -16.94 10.96 61.00
CA PRO A 565 -18.22 11.66 61.15
C PRO A 565 -18.06 12.71 62.25
N LEU A 566 -17.97 13.99 61.88
CA LEU A 566 -18.11 15.09 62.83
C LEU A 566 -19.55 15.08 63.38
N CYS A 567 -19.65 14.91 64.69
CA CYS A 567 -20.89 14.93 65.47
C CYS A 567 -21.68 16.24 65.25
N PRO A 568 -23.01 16.21 65.41
CA PRO A 568 -23.81 17.42 65.46
C PRO A 568 -23.71 18.01 66.87
N ASN A 569 -23.42 19.32 66.98
CA ASN A 569 -24.05 20.25 67.93
C ASN A 569 -23.36 21.62 67.97
N SER A 570 -24.21 22.66 67.97
CA SER A 570 -24.03 24.03 68.49
C SER A 570 -23.85 25.18 67.49
N PRO A 571 -24.48 26.35 67.71
CA PRO A 571 -24.77 27.37 66.69
C PRO A 571 -23.93 28.67 66.83
N HIS A 572 -24.10 29.52 65.81
CA HIS A 572 -23.80 30.97 65.72
C HIS A 572 -22.53 31.47 65.02
N ALA A 573 -22.82 32.47 64.17
CA ALA A 573 -22.07 33.68 63.81
C ALA A 573 -21.14 33.65 62.58
N ASP A 574 -21.72 34.12 61.46
CA ASP A 574 -21.27 35.17 60.54
C ASP A 574 -19.80 35.64 60.64
N HIS A 575 -19.11 35.64 59.50
CA HIS A 575 -18.44 36.84 58.98
C HIS A 575 -17.98 36.66 57.53
N ILE A 576 -18.36 37.62 56.69
CA ILE A 576 -17.91 37.84 55.31
C ILE A 576 -16.58 38.61 55.36
N SER A 577 -15.59 38.21 54.55
CA SER A 577 -14.56 39.12 54.01
C SER A 577 -13.94 38.56 52.73
N TYR A 578 -13.81 39.44 51.74
CA TYR A 578 -13.31 39.22 50.38
C TYR A 578 -11.78 39.39 50.29
N GLY A 579 -11.13 38.47 49.56
CA GLY A 579 -10.11 38.77 48.54
C GLY A 579 -8.64 39.00 48.94
N ALA A 580 -7.74 38.07 48.56
CA ALA A 580 -6.57 38.35 47.69
C ALA A 580 -5.74 37.08 47.35
N ALA A 581 -5.61 36.82 46.04
CA ALA A 581 -4.49 36.24 45.30
C ALA A 581 -3.89 34.84 45.63
N SER A 582 -4.36 33.85 44.87
CA SER A 582 -3.58 32.71 44.30
C SER A 582 -2.55 33.23 43.24
N PRO A 583 -1.55 32.45 42.73
CA PRO A 583 -1.68 31.02 42.41
C PRO A 583 -0.42 30.12 42.52
N THR A 584 -0.59 28.95 43.13
CA THR A 584 0.12 27.70 42.79
C THR A 584 -0.92 26.59 42.97
N GLY A 585 -1.44 25.88 41.98
CA GLY A 585 -0.80 25.36 40.78
C GLY A 585 -0.99 23.84 40.74
N SER A 586 -2.20 23.32 40.95
CA SER A 586 -2.51 21.87 40.85
C SER A 586 -3.97 21.56 40.47
N GLU A 587 -4.64 22.40 39.67
CA GLU A 587 -6.04 22.16 39.26
C GLU A 587 -6.20 21.37 37.94
N THR A 588 -5.11 20.89 37.34
CA THR A 588 -5.16 20.25 36.01
C THR A 588 -5.70 18.81 35.97
N SER A 589 -6.04 18.17 37.09
CA SER A 589 -6.57 16.80 37.09
C SER A 589 -8.11 16.73 37.04
N ALA A 590 -8.82 17.68 37.67
CA ALA A 590 -10.26 17.61 37.87
C ALA A 590 -11.09 17.96 36.62
N GLU A 591 -10.75 19.03 35.90
CA GLU A 591 -11.51 19.45 34.71
C GLU A 591 -11.37 18.48 33.52
N SER A 592 -10.26 17.75 33.44
CA SER A 592 -10.03 16.78 32.35
C SER A 592 -10.82 15.48 32.48
N LEU A 593 -11.48 15.26 33.62
CA LEU A 593 -12.26 14.06 33.94
C LEU A 593 -13.76 14.19 33.65
N GLN A 594 -14.26 15.39 33.33
CA GLN A 594 -15.70 15.62 33.10
C GLN A 594 -16.23 15.04 31.77
N ASN A 595 -15.35 14.71 30.82
CA ASN A 595 -15.74 14.28 29.47
C ASN A 595 -15.54 12.78 29.17
N LEU A 596 -15.26 11.95 30.17
CA LEU A 596 -15.15 10.49 29.98
C LEU A 596 -16.53 9.83 30.12
N TRP A 597 -17.50 10.23 29.28
CA TRP A 597 -18.87 9.69 29.21
C TRP A 597 -19.56 9.59 30.58
N THR A 598 -19.96 10.74 31.12
CA THR A 598 -20.97 10.92 32.20
C THR A 598 -21.22 9.66 33.03
N LEU A 599 -20.50 9.58 34.14
CA LEU A 599 -20.66 8.66 35.27
C LEU A 599 -22.11 8.12 35.35
N TYR A 600 -22.31 6.89 34.87
CA TYR A 600 -23.55 6.16 35.13
C TYR A 600 -23.56 5.80 36.62
N ASP A 601 -24.23 6.63 37.40
CA ASP A 601 -24.40 6.45 38.83
C ASP A 601 -25.08 5.09 39.09
N THR A 602 -24.37 4.18 39.72
CA THR A 602 -24.90 2.86 40.11
C THR A 602 -24.29 2.41 41.43
N LYS A 603 -24.47 3.21 42.49
CA LYS A 603 -24.42 2.69 43.86
C LYS A 603 -25.78 2.05 44.17
N GLY A 604 -25.91 0.73 44.00
CA GLY A 604 -27.10 -0.03 44.47
C GLY A 604 -27.48 -1.35 43.77
N PHE A 605 -26.91 -1.70 42.60
CA PHE A 605 -27.53 -2.69 41.69
C PHE A 605 -26.64 -3.86 41.23
N SER A 606 -25.84 -4.51 42.09
CA SER A 606 -25.00 -5.65 41.63
C SER A 606 -25.84 -6.85 41.14
N VAL A 607 -26.95 -7.17 41.82
CA VAL A 607 -27.89 -8.25 41.45
C VAL A 607 -28.65 -7.92 40.15
N SER A 608 -29.05 -6.66 39.97
CA SER A 608 -29.73 -6.17 38.75
C SER A 608 -28.81 -6.17 37.53
N LYS A 609 -27.51 -5.86 37.68
CA LYS A 609 -26.54 -5.99 36.58
C LYS A 609 -26.35 -7.44 36.15
N LEU A 610 -26.20 -8.37 37.10
CA LEU A 610 -26.07 -9.79 36.80
C LEU A 610 -27.31 -10.34 36.08
N ALA A 611 -28.50 -9.98 36.58
CA ALA A 611 -29.77 -10.33 35.94
C ALA A 611 -29.84 -9.78 34.51
N ARG A 612 -29.51 -8.50 34.30
CA ARG A 612 -29.47 -7.88 32.97
C ARG A 612 -28.48 -8.56 32.02
N THR A 613 -27.29 -8.92 32.49
CA THR A 613 -26.31 -9.67 31.70
C THR A 613 -26.83 -11.06 31.32
N ARG A 614 -27.52 -11.76 32.22
CA ARG A 614 -28.17 -13.06 31.93
C ARG A 614 -29.28 -12.92 30.90
N TRP A 615 -30.10 -11.87 30.98
CA TRP A 615 -31.13 -11.57 29.98
C TRP A 615 -30.54 -11.23 28.61
N PHE A 616 -29.48 -10.41 28.55
CA PHE A 616 -28.80 -10.13 27.28
C PHE A 616 -28.18 -11.40 26.67
N LEU A 617 -27.59 -12.24 27.50
CA LEU A 617 -27.02 -13.51 27.07
C LEU A 617 -28.10 -14.42 26.47
N LEU A 618 -29.24 -14.55 27.15
CA LEU A 618 -30.38 -15.31 26.67
C LEU A 618 -30.90 -14.74 25.34
N TYR A 619 -31.08 -13.41 25.26
CA TYR A 619 -31.50 -12.71 24.06
C TYR A 619 -30.56 -12.97 22.88
N THR A 620 -29.24 -12.87 23.08
CA THR A 620 -28.24 -13.18 22.06
C THR A 620 -28.33 -14.65 21.62
N LEU A 621 -28.48 -15.60 22.54
CA LEU A 621 -28.57 -17.02 22.19
C LEU A 621 -29.85 -17.39 21.44
N ILE A 622 -30.99 -16.80 21.80
CA ILE A 622 -32.27 -17.00 21.09
C ILE A 622 -32.16 -16.53 19.65
N HIS A 623 -31.57 -15.35 19.43
CA HIS A 623 -31.40 -14.80 18.09
C HIS A 623 -30.21 -15.39 17.31
N ASN A 624 -29.39 -16.24 17.92
CA ASN A 624 -28.23 -16.87 17.29
C ASN A 624 -28.09 -18.35 17.71
N PRO A 625 -28.95 -19.25 17.20
CA PRO A 625 -29.05 -20.64 17.67
C PRO A 625 -27.75 -21.45 17.47
N GLN A 626 -26.97 -21.15 16.43
CA GLN A 626 -25.68 -21.81 16.18
C GLN A 626 -24.66 -21.53 17.31
N LEU A 627 -24.69 -20.35 17.91
CA LEU A 627 -23.82 -20.00 19.04
C LEU A 627 -24.17 -20.81 20.30
N SER A 628 -25.43 -21.22 20.48
CA SER A 628 -25.84 -22.07 21.60
C SER A 628 -25.15 -23.43 21.55
N LYS A 629 -25.07 -24.05 20.36
CA LYS A 629 -24.38 -25.33 20.15
C LYS A 629 -22.87 -25.19 20.41
N LEU A 630 -22.23 -24.16 19.83
CA LEU A 630 -20.79 -23.91 20.00
C LEU A 630 -20.42 -23.59 21.45
N ARG A 631 -21.26 -22.83 22.15
CA ARG A 631 -21.05 -22.49 23.56
C ARG A 631 -21.07 -23.73 24.45
N LYS A 632 -22.04 -24.63 24.26
CA LYS A 632 -22.11 -25.87 25.05
C LYS A 632 -20.84 -26.71 24.87
N ARG A 633 -20.36 -26.86 23.64
CA ARG A 633 -19.10 -27.59 23.35
C ARG A 633 -17.87 -26.99 24.03
N ARG A 634 -17.73 -25.66 24.07
CA ARG A 634 -16.58 -25.00 24.73
C ARG A 634 -16.63 -24.97 26.25
N LEU A 635 -17.82 -25.12 26.84
CA LEU A 635 -17.99 -25.12 28.30
C LEU A 635 -17.83 -26.51 28.93
N VAL A 636 -17.86 -27.58 28.11
CA VAL A 636 -17.47 -28.91 28.57
C VAL A 636 -15.95 -28.95 28.63
N PRO A 637 -15.32 -29.16 29.80
CA PRO A 637 -13.88 -29.31 29.89
C PRO A 637 -13.46 -30.55 29.09
N SER A 638 -12.53 -30.36 28.15
CA SER A 638 -11.91 -31.43 27.38
C SER A 638 -10.99 -32.25 28.30
N ASN A 639 -11.49 -33.38 28.80
CA ASN A 639 -10.69 -34.37 29.54
C ASN A 639 -9.84 -35.26 28.62
N ASP A 640 -9.91 -35.11 27.29
CA ASP A 640 -9.14 -35.93 26.36
C ASP A 640 -8.00 -35.14 25.71
N SER A 641 -6.79 -35.31 26.25
CA SER A 641 -5.52 -34.79 25.74
C SER A 641 -4.98 -35.57 24.53
N SER A 642 -5.84 -36.19 23.72
CA SER A 642 -5.42 -37.01 22.56
C SER A 642 -6.00 -36.56 21.21
N LEU A 643 -6.81 -35.50 21.14
CA LEU A 643 -7.47 -35.07 19.90
C LEU A 643 -7.05 -33.69 19.35
N ILE A 644 -6.00 -33.07 19.89
CA ILE A 644 -5.57 -31.73 19.47
C ILE A 644 -4.90 -31.72 18.07
N ASN A 645 -4.50 -32.88 17.52
CA ASN A 645 -3.82 -32.94 16.22
C ASN A 645 -4.74 -33.13 14.99
N ILE A 646 -6.07 -33.03 15.11
CA ILE A 646 -6.99 -33.24 13.96
C ILE A 646 -7.80 -31.97 13.60
N ALA A 647 -7.66 -30.86 14.34
CA ALA A 647 -8.48 -29.68 14.12
C ALA A 647 -7.95 -28.69 13.05
N GLU A 648 -6.82 -28.97 12.40
CA GLU A 648 -6.29 -28.11 11.33
C GLU A 648 -6.70 -28.52 9.91
N ASP A 649 -7.37 -29.66 9.71
CA ASP A 649 -7.53 -30.24 8.35
C ASP A 649 -8.98 -30.30 7.79
N THR A 650 -9.91 -29.51 8.31
CA THR A 650 -11.28 -29.44 7.74
C THR A 650 -11.59 -28.08 7.13
N THR A 651 -10.92 -27.76 6.02
CA THR A 651 -11.49 -26.91 4.96
C THR A 651 -11.11 -27.44 3.58
N SER A 652 -11.63 -28.61 3.22
CA SER A 652 -11.79 -29.04 1.83
C SER A 652 -13.12 -29.78 1.69
N PRO A 653 -13.92 -29.54 0.64
CA PRO A 653 -15.10 -30.37 0.39
C PRO A 653 -14.61 -31.70 -0.20
N ALA A 654 -14.51 -32.73 0.65
CA ALA A 654 -14.38 -34.10 0.18
C ALA A 654 -15.76 -34.55 -0.34
N VAL A 655 -15.80 -34.88 -1.62
CA VAL A 655 -16.91 -35.58 -2.28
C VAL A 655 -16.88 -37.02 -1.76
N GLU A 656 -17.84 -37.40 -0.93
CA GLU A 656 -18.09 -38.81 -0.59
C GLU A 656 -18.71 -39.51 -1.81
N SER A 657 -17.91 -40.28 -2.53
CA SER A 657 -18.40 -41.32 -3.44
C SER A 657 -18.41 -42.66 -2.71
N ASN A 658 -19.56 -43.02 -2.16
CA ASN A 658 -19.87 -44.40 -1.80
C ASN A 658 -20.07 -45.22 -3.07
N ILE A 659 -19.10 -46.04 -3.46
CA ILE A 659 -19.32 -47.19 -4.34
C ILE A 659 -18.46 -48.35 -3.84
N SER A 660 -19.11 -49.30 -3.18
CA SER A 660 -18.62 -50.66 -2.93
C SER A 660 -18.71 -51.49 -4.22
N PHE A 661 -17.63 -52.16 -4.59
CA PHE A 661 -17.66 -53.31 -5.51
C PHE A 661 -16.91 -54.48 -4.89
N THR A 662 -17.65 -55.55 -4.60
CA THR A 662 -17.24 -56.92 -4.94
C THR A 662 -17.27 -57.10 -6.45
#